data_AF-A0AAJ0F376-F1
#
_entry.id   AF-A0AAJ0F376-F1
#
_cell.length_a   1.000
_cell.length_b   1.000
_cell.length_c   1.000
_cell.angle_alpha   90.00
_cell.angle_beta   90.00
_cell.angle_gamma   90.00
#
_symmetry.space_group_name_H-M   'P 1'
#
loop_
_entity.id
_entity.type
_entity.pdbx_description
1 polymer ?
#
loop_
_entity_poly.entity_id
_entity_poly.type
_entity_poly.pdbx_seq_one_letter_code
_entity_poly.pdbx_strand_id
1 'polypeptide(L)'
;MCRNHHPHGSSHVFYNCAACSSASDSWKPELTDCMMQHLVFYFTSAVLWLTFCRHCGAETSSTSLVDIYRPYLTHLPNDPASFNPFLGGQNFRICCQLAVNESLAIENDTLVIRPGQTFYRGDIAVLERFPQFPCVATFNGTMEGPPQDFWTPYSWCRRRCPGWSLAKPDNFSSWLKPLSAFILPSLIFCLSIPRRRRIHIPRTLFAKPKSLVGALFFLLKIPAASAIVSVEILVWLSVVFAISGPILVSTVYEALLDAATLKFLQQRIGSNSLSVRIRAHALLVVLLGNLDFGPAWHHAMLRVRALSQEPILARLSAVTTPVASSTSPSSLKTSFPGVLPATVPIPSPQGGVSSAAANDGNPPELLSIKSKLQAMLDSQNSFGTAVGVPVLFYVAAFSWSVYEIESSYGSFSSAHQLAFGLIWMIIPHIALVTSFLLAGSNPNVCQGIVPQEGQLAIDDNHSGAASSTLLVRQQHQTGGGGETGSCLKRVLSDGVRAVWREPSYKLSPYKAAWVWNRGTNKAMWIARLADEYHLNSIHDEILQHRFGSILWMSGLLAFVLIFIPVFFGALVSYTTPQVGFSCRSLTMLLYGMIQLVLILLSLADMVIWRRGADGRVIHEPDMVQKSDTVGGYVWYSAFTVSVLISVFTSLGGTVFMMIGLYSNCLCFIQARYWLVALSDPNALVFWNGATDAQLYYSMTWWFPAGVVAATFMVLVAYLGWWYQQHLRARFHDLVSGIDLLNENHLKESAGIGSDELRSF
;
A
#
# COMPACT_ATOMS: atom_id res chain seq x y z
N MET A 1 -10.28 -19.61 -66.12
CA MET A 1 -8.94 -20.06 -65.67
C MET A 1 -8.66 -19.46 -64.29
N CYS A 2 -7.79 -20.11 -63.51
CA CYS A 2 -7.31 -19.83 -62.14
C CYS A 2 -7.21 -18.33 -61.71
N ARG A 3 -7.23 -17.92 -60.42
CA ARG A 3 -7.12 -18.63 -59.12
C ARG A 3 -7.69 -17.78 -57.96
N ASN A 4 -7.88 -18.39 -56.78
CA ASN A 4 -8.51 -17.85 -55.56
C ASN A 4 -7.77 -16.66 -54.88
N HIS A 5 -8.49 -15.76 -54.19
CA HIS A 5 -8.61 -15.80 -52.71
C HIS A 5 -9.71 -14.87 -52.12
N HIS A 6 -10.30 -15.35 -51.02
CA HIS A 6 -11.35 -14.78 -50.14
C HIS A 6 -10.76 -14.73 -48.69
N PRO A 7 -11.45 -14.26 -47.61
CA PRO A 7 -12.58 -13.32 -47.49
C PRO A 7 -12.53 -12.37 -46.23
N HIS A 8 -13.63 -11.62 -46.02
CA HIS A 8 -14.22 -11.15 -44.74
C HIS A 8 -13.49 -10.13 -43.83
N GLY A 9 -14.08 -8.93 -43.77
CA GLY A 9 -14.17 -8.10 -42.56
C GLY A 9 -15.61 -7.57 -42.41
N SER A 10 -16.25 -7.77 -41.26
CA SER A 10 -17.63 -7.39 -40.99
C SER A 10 -17.73 -6.07 -40.21
N SER A 11 -18.50 -5.12 -40.75
CA SER A 11 -18.69 -3.78 -40.18
C SER A 11 -19.98 -3.69 -39.38
N HIS A 12 -19.93 -3.11 -38.17
CA HIS A 12 -21.14 -2.76 -37.41
C HIS A 12 -21.59 -1.32 -37.70
N VAL A 13 -22.91 -1.22 -37.89
CA VAL A 13 -23.78 -0.04 -38.04
C VAL A 13 -23.29 1.23 -37.32
N PHE A 14 -23.12 2.32 -38.10
CA PHE A 14 -23.26 3.71 -37.63
C PHE A 14 -24.42 4.36 -38.39
N TYR A 15 -25.28 5.11 -37.69
CA TYR A 15 -26.39 5.83 -38.31
C TYR A 15 -25.92 7.14 -38.96
N ASN A 16 -26.42 7.42 -40.16
CA ASN A 16 -26.15 8.64 -40.92
C ASN A 16 -26.87 9.86 -40.35
N CYS A 17 -26.24 11.03 -40.48
CA CYS A 17 -26.94 12.23 -40.96
C CYS A 17 -25.94 13.21 -41.62
N ALA A 18 -25.88 13.15 -42.95
CA ALA A 18 -25.36 14.19 -43.84
C ALA A 18 -26.55 15.06 -44.31
N ALA A 19 -26.42 16.30 -44.79
CA ALA A 19 -25.33 17.27 -44.91
C ALA A 19 -25.95 18.66 -45.15
N CYS A 20 -25.19 19.76 -44.98
CA CYS A 20 -25.08 20.79 -46.02
C CYS A 20 -23.96 21.80 -45.74
N SER A 21 -23.53 22.52 -46.78
CA SER A 21 -22.32 23.35 -46.83
C SER A 21 -22.63 24.80 -47.20
N SER A 22 -21.83 25.73 -46.65
CA SER A 22 -21.36 27.01 -47.23
C SER A 22 -22.34 28.03 -47.85
N ALA A 23 -22.47 29.20 -47.19
CA ALA A 23 -22.54 30.58 -47.74
C ALA A 23 -22.75 31.54 -46.53
N SER A 24 -21.85 32.45 -46.15
CA SER A 24 -21.45 33.74 -46.77
C SER A 24 -22.55 34.81 -46.86
N ASP A 25 -22.28 35.91 -46.13
CA ASP A 25 -22.70 37.31 -46.34
C ASP A 25 -24.05 37.88 -45.85
N SER A 26 -23.87 38.91 -45.01
CA SER A 26 -24.64 40.17 -44.86
C SER A 26 -26.17 40.16 -44.67
N TRP A 27 -26.62 40.55 -43.46
CA TRP A 27 -27.72 41.50 -43.29
C TRP A 27 -27.45 42.43 -42.08
N LYS A 28 -28.00 43.66 -42.12
CA LYS A 28 -27.80 44.76 -41.16
C LYS A 28 -28.91 44.79 -40.08
N PRO A 29 -28.81 45.64 -39.03
CA PRO A 29 -29.65 45.52 -37.83
C PRO A 29 -30.96 46.29 -37.89
N GLU A 30 -32.06 45.65 -37.46
CA GLU A 30 -33.33 46.29 -37.09
C GLU A 30 -33.93 45.57 -35.85
N LEU A 31 -33.49 45.92 -34.64
CA LEU A 31 -34.15 45.46 -33.39
C LEU A 31 -33.80 46.26 -32.12
N THR A 32 -33.53 47.57 -32.24
CA THR A 32 -33.19 48.43 -31.09
C THR A 32 -34.37 49.13 -30.42
N ASP A 33 -35.52 49.26 -31.09
CA ASP A 33 -36.59 50.15 -30.60
C ASP A 33 -37.66 49.46 -29.74
N CYS A 34 -37.72 48.11 -29.73
CA CYS A 34 -38.71 47.38 -28.93
C CYS A 34 -38.23 47.03 -27.50
N MET A 35 -36.93 47.13 -27.21
CA MET A 35 -36.37 46.71 -25.92
C MET A 35 -36.35 47.82 -24.85
N MET A 36 -36.48 49.09 -25.25
CA MET A 36 -36.35 50.22 -24.32
C MET A 36 -37.67 50.57 -23.60
N GLN A 37 -38.84 50.26 -24.17
CA GLN A 37 -40.14 50.51 -23.51
C GLN A 37 -40.46 49.49 -22.40
N HIS A 38 -40.04 48.22 -22.53
CA HIS A 38 -40.22 47.22 -21.47
C HIS A 38 -39.34 47.46 -20.24
N LEU A 39 -38.15 48.04 -20.41
CA LEU A 39 -37.25 48.37 -19.30
C LEU A 39 -37.82 49.45 -18.37
N VAL A 40 -38.51 50.47 -18.91
CA VAL A 40 -39.10 51.56 -18.10
C VAL A 40 -40.31 51.08 -17.28
N PHE A 41 -41.11 50.16 -17.81
CA PHE A 41 -42.24 49.59 -17.09
C PHE A 41 -41.80 48.65 -15.95
N TYR A 42 -40.74 47.86 -16.16
CA TYR A 42 -40.14 47.04 -15.09
C TYR A 42 -39.48 47.88 -14.00
N PHE A 43 -38.79 48.97 -14.36
CA PHE A 43 -38.13 49.83 -13.36
C PHE A 43 -39.13 50.56 -12.45
N THR A 44 -40.26 51.01 -13.01
CA THR A 44 -41.31 51.70 -12.23
C THR A 44 -42.11 50.74 -11.34
N SER A 45 -42.41 49.51 -11.78
CA SER A 45 -43.02 48.50 -10.90
C SER A 45 -42.07 48.05 -9.78
N ALA A 46 -40.77 47.93 -10.07
CA ALA A 46 -39.77 47.52 -9.07
C ALA A 46 -39.60 48.58 -7.96
N VAL A 47 -39.60 49.88 -8.30
CA VAL A 47 -39.47 50.96 -7.31
C VAL A 47 -40.71 51.08 -6.39
N LEU A 48 -41.92 50.81 -6.91
CA LEU A 48 -43.14 50.76 -6.10
C LEU A 48 -43.19 49.52 -5.19
N TRP A 49 -42.74 48.35 -5.65
CA TRP A 49 -42.60 47.16 -4.79
C TRP A 49 -41.54 47.37 -3.68
N LEU A 50 -40.38 47.96 -4.03
CA LEU A 50 -39.30 48.25 -3.08
C LEU A 50 -39.67 49.31 -2.03
N THR A 51 -40.67 50.14 -2.28
CA THR A 51 -41.20 51.09 -1.28
C THR A 51 -42.34 50.50 -0.44
N PHE A 52 -43.18 49.61 -0.98
CA PHE A 52 -44.22 48.94 -0.20
C PHE A 52 -43.68 47.83 0.72
N CYS A 53 -42.61 47.12 0.33
CA CYS A 53 -41.97 46.11 1.18
C CYS A 53 -41.12 46.67 2.34
N ARG A 54 -40.94 47.99 2.45
CA ARG A 54 -40.14 48.63 3.52
C ARG A 54 -40.82 48.70 4.90
N HIS A 55 -41.98 48.07 5.06
CA HIS A 55 -42.71 48.01 6.34
C HIS A 55 -43.16 46.60 6.77
N CYS A 56 -42.65 45.55 6.13
CA CYS A 56 -42.58 44.25 6.79
C CYS A 56 -41.50 44.35 7.88
N GLY A 57 -41.92 44.70 9.10
CA GLY A 57 -41.06 44.50 10.27
C GLY A 57 -40.70 43.02 10.34
N ALA A 58 -39.40 42.70 10.33
CA ALA A 58 -38.96 41.33 10.50
C ALA A 58 -39.53 40.81 11.82
N GLU A 59 -40.32 39.74 11.76
CA GLU A 59 -40.82 39.10 12.97
C GLU A 59 -39.59 38.61 13.76
N THR A 60 -39.43 39.11 14.98
CA THR A 60 -38.28 38.81 15.84
C THR A 60 -38.56 37.68 16.84
N SER A 61 -39.78 37.14 16.81
CA SER A 61 -40.34 36.22 17.80
C SER A 61 -41.11 35.07 17.14
N SER A 62 -40.96 33.85 17.64
CA SER A 62 -41.73 32.68 17.22
C SER A 62 -42.19 31.85 18.42
N THR A 63 -43.45 31.40 18.42
CA THR A 63 -43.95 30.40 19.40
C THR A 63 -43.66 28.97 18.96
N SER A 64 -43.61 28.70 17.64
CA SER A 64 -43.50 27.35 17.07
C SER A 64 -42.17 26.67 17.40
N LEU A 65 -41.09 27.44 17.48
CA LEU A 65 -39.74 26.95 17.75
C LEU A 65 -39.46 26.66 19.24
N VAL A 66 -40.33 27.11 20.13
CA VAL A 66 -40.04 27.08 21.57
C VAL A 66 -39.87 25.65 22.07
N ASP A 67 -40.68 24.69 21.62
CA ASP A 67 -40.57 23.29 22.07
C ASP A 67 -39.28 22.60 21.58
N ILE A 68 -38.68 23.07 20.48
CA ILE A 68 -37.41 22.56 19.94
C ILE A 68 -36.21 23.15 20.71
N TYR A 69 -36.28 24.43 21.09
CA TYR A 69 -35.19 25.14 21.73
C TYR A 69 -35.21 25.06 23.27
N ARG A 70 -36.40 24.97 23.90
CA ARG A 70 -36.59 24.92 25.36
C ARG A 70 -35.73 23.83 26.03
N PRO A 71 -35.66 22.57 25.54
CA PRO A 71 -34.86 21.51 26.17
C PRO A 71 -33.35 21.79 26.21
N TYR A 72 -32.86 22.70 25.37
CA TYR A 72 -31.44 23.03 25.25
C TYR A 72 -31.06 24.38 25.89
N LEU A 73 -32.03 25.27 26.12
CA LEU A 73 -31.78 26.62 26.66
C LEU A 73 -32.17 26.78 28.14
N THR A 74 -33.16 26.05 28.68
CA THR A 74 -33.66 26.30 30.05
C THR A 74 -32.74 25.80 31.17
N HIS A 75 -31.93 24.77 30.92
CA HIS A 75 -31.07 24.11 31.92
C HIS A 75 -29.60 24.11 31.50
N LEU A 76 -29.15 25.23 30.94
CA LEU A 76 -27.80 25.36 30.43
C LEU A 76 -26.79 25.59 31.58
N PRO A 77 -25.76 24.73 31.77
CA PRO A 77 -24.77 24.94 32.80
C PRO A 77 -23.85 26.12 32.45
N ASN A 78 -23.49 26.90 33.46
CA ASN A 78 -22.61 28.08 33.32
C ASN A 78 -21.17 27.72 32.91
N ASP A 79 -20.74 26.49 33.21
CA ASP A 79 -19.46 25.92 32.79
C ASP A 79 -19.69 24.78 31.78
N PRO A 80 -19.18 24.89 30.54
CA PRO A 80 -19.21 23.82 29.54
C PRO A 80 -18.19 22.70 29.78
N ALA A 81 -17.30 22.82 30.76
CA ALA A 81 -16.33 21.79 31.13
C ALA A 81 -16.97 20.76 32.09
N SER A 82 -16.84 19.48 31.76
CA SER A 82 -17.26 18.36 32.62
C SER A 82 -16.17 17.94 33.63
N PHE A 83 -14.92 18.21 33.28
CA PHE A 83 -13.72 18.15 34.12
C PHE A 83 -12.65 19.06 33.49
N ASN A 84 -11.41 19.05 33.99
CA ASN A 84 -10.33 19.90 33.48
C ASN A 84 -10.27 19.94 31.93
N PRO A 85 -10.53 21.12 31.29
CA PRO A 85 -10.68 21.22 29.84
C PRO A 85 -9.36 20.98 29.09
N PHE A 86 -8.21 21.20 29.72
CA PHE A 86 -6.90 20.92 29.13
C PHE A 86 -6.59 19.42 29.05
N LEU A 87 -7.29 18.59 29.84
CA LEU A 87 -7.20 17.13 29.82
C LEU A 87 -8.33 16.47 29.00
N GLY A 88 -9.07 17.24 28.20
CA GLY A 88 -10.15 16.73 27.34
C GLY A 88 -11.56 16.89 27.91
N GLY A 89 -11.72 17.57 29.05
CA GLY A 89 -13.00 17.68 29.75
C GLY A 89 -14.03 18.62 29.10
N GLN A 90 -13.69 19.29 28.00
CA GLN A 90 -14.57 20.24 27.34
C GLN A 90 -15.73 19.56 26.62
N ASN A 91 -16.92 20.16 26.62
CA ASN A 91 -18.07 19.69 25.86
C ASN A 91 -18.51 20.73 24.81
N PHE A 92 -18.06 20.57 23.56
CA PHE A 92 -18.40 21.52 22.48
C PHE A 92 -19.89 21.59 22.14
N ARG A 93 -20.70 20.59 22.52
CA ARG A 93 -22.17 20.69 22.41
C ARG A 93 -22.74 21.74 23.36
N ILE A 94 -22.20 21.85 24.58
CA ILE A 94 -22.58 22.92 25.52
C ILE A 94 -22.01 24.27 25.07
N CYS A 95 -20.81 24.30 24.48
CA CYS A 95 -20.28 25.52 23.86
C CYS A 95 -21.19 26.09 22.78
N CYS A 96 -21.69 25.22 21.89
CA CYS A 96 -22.67 25.60 20.89
C CYS A 96 -23.96 26.10 21.54
N GLN A 97 -24.49 25.39 22.55
CA GLN A 97 -25.69 25.83 23.28
C GLN A 97 -25.50 27.20 23.97
N LEU A 98 -24.32 27.50 24.51
CA LEU A 98 -23.95 28.81 25.06
C LEU A 98 -23.94 29.89 23.98
N ALA A 99 -23.35 29.63 22.81
CA ALA A 99 -23.38 30.55 21.68
C ALA A 99 -24.83 30.84 21.21
N VAL A 100 -25.67 29.82 21.13
CA VAL A 100 -27.10 29.96 20.77
C VAL A 100 -27.86 30.71 21.86
N ASN A 101 -27.61 30.46 23.14
CA ASN A 101 -28.24 31.18 24.26
C ASN A 101 -27.81 32.65 24.36
N GLU A 102 -26.60 33.01 23.91
CA GLU A 102 -26.19 34.41 23.75
C GLU A 102 -26.82 35.07 22.50
N SER A 103 -27.37 34.28 21.57
CA SER A 103 -28.06 34.76 20.36
C SER A 103 -29.59 34.87 20.54
N LEU A 104 -30.19 33.91 21.24
CA LEU A 104 -31.64 33.72 21.36
C LEU A 104 -32.04 33.63 22.83
N ALA A 105 -33.26 34.08 23.15
CA ALA A 105 -33.88 33.95 24.46
C ALA A 105 -35.28 33.35 24.33
N ILE A 106 -35.78 32.71 25.38
CA ILE A 106 -37.20 32.33 25.48
C ILE A 106 -37.84 33.28 26.50
N GLU A 107 -38.71 34.16 26.03
CA GLU A 107 -39.40 35.19 26.82
C GLU A 107 -40.91 34.99 26.65
N ASN A 108 -41.65 34.82 27.75
CA ASN A 108 -43.10 34.59 27.76
C ASN A 108 -43.58 33.49 26.78
N ASP A 109 -42.88 32.35 26.76
CA ASP A 109 -43.11 31.24 25.82
C ASP A 109 -43.05 31.64 24.33
N THR A 110 -42.24 32.65 24.00
CA THR A 110 -41.82 33.00 22.63
C THR A 110 -40.29 32.95 22.51
N LEU A 111 -39.77 32.38 21.43
CA LEU A 111 -38.34 32.39 21.11
C LEU A 111 -38.02 33.71 20.39
N VAL A 112 -37.22 34.56 21.02
CA VAL A 112 -36.85 35.89 20.51
C VAL A 112 -35.35 35.99 20.23
N ILE A 113 -34.97 36.76 19.20
CA ILE A 113 -33.57 37.13 18.96
C ILE A 113 -33.16 38.19 19.97
N ARG A 114 -32.07 37.97 20.72
CA ARG A 114 -31.63 38.94 21.74
C ARG A 114 -31.19 40.26 21.10
N PRO A 115 -31.62 41.43 21.60
CA PRO A 115 -31.20 42.71 21.04
C PRO A 115 -29.70 42.92 21.24
N GLY A 116 -28.99 43.31 20.17
CA GLY A 116 -27.54 43.57 20.20
C GLY A 116 -26.64 42.32 20.15
N GLN A 117 -27.19 41.11 20.01
CA GLN A 117 -26.40 39.92 19.73
C GLN A 117 -25.71 40.00 18.35
N THR A 118 -24.62 39.27 18.16
CA THR A 118 -23.84 39.29 16.90
C THR A 118 -23.59 37.92 16.27
N PHE A 119 -23.95 36.83 16.96
CA PHE A 119 -23.57 35.45 16.60
C PHE A 119 -24.52 34.78 15.61
N TYR A 120 -25.71 35.36 15.41
CA TYR A 120 -26.66 34.96 14.38
C TYR A 120 -27.05 36.17 13.53
N ARG A 121 -27.09 36.03 12.20
CA ARG A 121 -27.43 37.12 11.26
C ARG A 121 -28.72 36.89 10.46
N GLY A 122 -29.42 35.78 10.71
CA GLY A 122 -30.73 35.51 10.10
C GLY A 122 -31.89 36.05 10.93
N ASP A 123 -33.08 35.97 10.35
CA ASP A 123 -34.36 36.31 10.99
C ASP A 123 -35.04 35.06 11.56
N ILE A 124 -36.04 35.22 12.45
CA ILE A 124 -36.73 34.07 13.08
C ILE A 124 -37.37 33.15 12.03
N ALA A 125 -37.89 33.71 10.94
CA ALA A 125 -38.51 32.99 9.83
C ALA A 125 -37.56 31.98 9.15
N VAL A 126 -36.24 32.21 9.19
CA VAL A 126 -35.25 31.24 8.69
C VAL A 126 -35.16 30.04 9.63
N LEU A 127 -35.23 30.26 10.94
CA LEU A 127 -35.28 29.18 11.92
C LEU A 127 -36.62 28.43 11.87
N GLU A 128 -37.74 29.10 11.59
CA GLU A 128 -39.04 28.45 11.39
C GLU A 128 -39.08 27.58 10.13
N ARG A 129 -38.43 28.00 9.04
CA ARG A 129 -38.27 27.18 7.83
C ARG A 129 -37.42 25.94 8.08
N PHE A 130 -36.42 26.04 8.97
CA PHE A 130 -35.52 24.94 9.33
C PHE A 130 -35.60 24.63 10.83
N PRO A 131 -36.71 24.02 11.31
CA PRO A 131 -37.02 23.87 12.72
C PRO A 131 -36.18 22.75 13.38
N GLN A 132 -34.88 23.00 13.49
CA GLN A 132 -33.89 22.14 14.13
C GLN A 132 -32.96 22.97 15.02
N PHE A 133 -32.53 22.40 16.15
CA PHE A 133 -31.55 23.06 16.99
C PHE A 133 -30.13 22.89 16.40
N PRO A 134 -29.40 23.98 16.10
CA PRO A 134 -28.19 23.96 15.24
C PRO A 134 -27.06 23.07 15.75
N CYS A 135 -26.92 22.93 17.08
CA CYS A 135 -25.90 22.11 17.71
C CYS A 135 -26.11 20.59 17.58
N VAL A 136 -27.28 20.18 17.10
CA VAL A 136 -27.68 18.79 16.85
C VAL A 136 -28.35 18.64 15.49
N ALA A 137 -28.21 19.64 14.61
CA ALA A 137 -28.78 19.61 13.28
C ALA A 137 -28.24 18.40 12.51
N THR A 138 -29.14 17.69 11.85
CA THR A 138 -28.85 16.48 11.08
C THR A 138 -29.55 16.57 9.74
N PHE A 139 -28.94 15.95 8.73
CA PHE A 139 -29.50 15.89 7.39
C PHE A 139 -30.92 15.28 7.44
N ASN A 140 -31.90 16.08 7.02
CA ASN A 140 -33.33 15.74 7.01
C ASN A 140 -33.78 15.03 5.71
N GLY A 141 -32.84 14.74 4.80
CA GLY A 141 -33.12 14.21 3.46
C GLY A 141 -33.31 15.29 2.38
N THR A 142 -33.38 16.58 2.72
CA THR A 142 -33.47 17.68 1.75
C THR A 142 -32.14 18.40 1.61
N MET A 143 -31.76 18.76 0.39
CA MET A 143 -30.54 19.54 0.12
C MET A 143 -30.68 21.04 0.41
N GLU A 144 -31.84 21.47 0.94
CA GLU A 144 -32.00 22.81 1.54
C GLU A 144 -31.59 22.77 3.01
N GLY A 145 -30.66 23.63 3.39
CA GLY A 145 -30.30 23.90 4.78
C GLY A 145 -30.51 25.38 5.12
N PRO A 146 -30.20 25.79 6.37
CA PRO A 146 -30.18 27.21 6.71
C PRO A 146 -29.05 27.94 5.93
N PRO A 147 -29.34 29.09 5.29
CA PRO A 147 -28.33 29.91 4.61
C PRO A 147 -27.51 30.80 5.57
N GLN A 148 -27.93 30.89 6.83
CA GLN A 148 -27.29 31.70 7.88
C GLN A 148 -26.88 30.81 9.05
N ASP A 149 -25.61 30.95 9.46
CA ASP A 149 -25.02 30.12 10.50
C ASP A 149 -24.94 30.82 11.85
N PHE A 150 -24.95 30.00 12.91
CA PHE A 150 -24.49 30.42 14.23
C PHE A 150 -22.96 30.38 14.25
N TRP A 151 -22.34 31.52 14.52
CA TRP A 151 -20.90 31.68 14.56
C TRP A 151 -20.46 32.51 15.77
N THR A 152 -19.24 32.29 16.24
CA THR A 152 -18.63 33.10 17.31
C THR A 152 -17.18 33.44 16.96
N PRO A 153 -16.66 34.62 17.31
CA PRO A 153 -15.24 34.90 17.13
C PRO A 153 -14.39 33.98 18.01
N TYR A 154 -13.18 33.65 17.55
CA TYR A 154 -12.23 32.79 18.29
C TYR A 154 -11.93 33.33 19.69
N SER A 155 -11.90 34.65 19.86
CA SER A 155 -11.73 35.30 21.16
C SER A 155 -12.89 35.03 22.13
N TRP A 156 -14.11 34.76 21.65
CA TRP A 156 -15.21 34.24 22.46
C TRP A 156 -15.00 32.73 22.73
N CYS A 157 -14.78 31.93 21.69
CA CYS A 157 -14.62 30.47 21.82
C CYS A 157 -13.51 30.12 22.81
N ARG A 158 -12.32 30.74 22.70
CA ARG A 158 -11.19 30.51 23.62
C ARG A 158 -11.47 30.93 25.06
N ARG A 159 -12.31 31.97 25.29
CA ARG A 159 -12.66 32.45 26.64
C ARG A 159 -13.73 31.59 27.30
N ARG A 160 -14.80 31.26 26.56
CA ARG A 160 -15.94 30.51 27.09
C ARG A 160 -15.73 28.99 27.05
N CYS A 161 -14.90 28.52 26.12
CA CYS A 161 -14.62 27.11 25.86
C CYS A 161 -13.12 26.82 25.65
N PRO A 162 -12.28 26.98 26.69
CA PRO A 162 -10.87 26.61 26.62
C PRO A 162 -10.69 25.09 26.42
N GLY A 163 -9.47 24.69 26.05
CA GLY A 163 -9.10 23.28 25.95
C GLY A 163 -9.66 22.55 24.72
N TRP A 164 -9.93 21.25 24.89
CA TRP A 164 -10.35 20.34 23.83
C TRP A 164 -11.30 19.28 24.39
N SER A 165 -12.01 18.56 23.52
CA SER A 165 -13.04 17.58 23.92
C SER A 165 -12.61 16.15 23.62
N LEU A 166 -12.57 15.33 24.68
CA LEU A 166 -12.38 13.89 24.59
C LEU A 166 -13.56 13.23 23.90
N ALA A 167 -13.30 12.29 23.00
CA ALA A 167 -14.33 11.42 22.43
C ALA A 167 -15.09 10.69 23.55
N LYS A 168 -16.36 11.02 23.75
CA LYS A 168 -17.18 10.46 24.84
C LYS A 168 -17.34 8.94 24.71
N PRO A 169 -17.24 8.15 25.80
CA PRO A 169 -17.48 6.70 25.76
C PRO A 169 -18.85 6.34 25.21
N ASP A 170 -19.86 7.15 25.54
CA ASP A 170 -21.26 7.03 25.10
C ASP A 170 -21.40 7.01 23.56
N ASN A 171 -20.45 7.65 22.86
CA ASN A 171 -20.36 7.67 21.40
C ASN A 171 -19.39 6.58 20.88
N PHE A 172 -19.38 5.39 21.50
CA PHE A 172 -18.52 4.27 21.08
C PHE A 172 -18.65 3.95 19.59
N SER A 173 -19.84 4.11 19.01
CA SER A 173 -20.10 3.96 17.57
C SER A 173 -19.21 4.86 16.69
N SER A 174 -18.95 6.10 17.10
CA SER A 174 -18.10 7.06 16.37
C SER A 174 -16.61 6.71 16.39
N TRP A 175 -16.16 5.90 17.35
CA TRP A 175 -14.79 5.38 17.43
C TRP A 175 -14.68 4.00 16.79
N LEU A 176 -15.67 3.14 17.02
CA LEU A 176 -15.75 1.80 16.48
C LEU A 176 -15.81 1.82 14.95
N LYS A 177 -16.56 2.75 14.33
CA LYS A 177 -16.66 2.89 12.88
C LYS A 177 -15.29 3.04 12.19
N PRO A 178 -14.45 4.07 12.47
CA PRO A 178 -13.11 4.15 11.90
C PRO A 178 -12.20 2.96 12.23
N LEU A 179 -12.33 2.39 13.44
CA LEU A 179 -11.55 1.21 13.83
C LEU A 179 -11.89 -0.01 12.96
N SER A 180 -13.17 -0.34 12.81
CA SER A 180 -13.63 -1.52 12.08
C SER A 180 -13.58 -1.34 10.57
N ALA A 181 -13.86 -0.14 10.06
CA ALA A 181 -13.91 0.13 8.63
C ALA A 181 -12.53 0.32 8.00
N PHE A 182 -11.57 0.93 8.72
CA PHE A 182 -10.28 1.32 8.14
C PHE A 182 -9.08 0.69 8.87
N ILE A 183 -9.00 0.84 10.20
CA ILE A 183 -7.79 0.44 10.95
C ILE A 183 -7.62 -1.08 10.95
N LEU A 184 -8.64 -1.84 11.32
CA LEU A 184 -8.57 -3.31 11.42
C LEU A 184 -8.29 -3.98 10.05
N PRO A 185 -8.98 -3.61 8.95
CA PRO A 185 -8.60 -4.05 7.61
C PRO A 185 -7.15 -3.69 7.23
N SER A 186 -6.69 -2.46 7.51
CA SER A 186 -5.30 -2.06 7.26
C SER A 186 -4.28 -2.82 8.12
N LEU A 187 -4.63 -3.23 9.34
CA LEU A 187 -3.78 -4.10 10.16
C LEU A 187 -3.60 -5.49 9.51
N ILE A 188 -4.67 -6.06 8.94
CA ILE A 188 -4.60 -7.34 8.21
C ILE A 188 -3.66 -7.22 6.99
N PHE A 189 -3.74 -6.13 6.23
CA PHE A 189 -2.77 -5.82 5.18
C PHE A 189 -1.35 -5.63 5.69
N CYS A 190 -1.18 -4.94 6.81
CA CYS A 190 0.15 -4.72 7.40
C CYS A 190 0.86 -6.04 7.78
N LEU A 191 0.09 -7.10 8.06
CA LEU A 191 0.61 -8.44 8.35
C LEU A 191 1.05 -9.21 7.10
N SER A 192 0.51 -8.92 5.90
CA SER A 192 0.96 -9.54 4.65
C SER A 192 2.23 -8.91 4.09
N ILE A 193 2.52 -7.65 4.41
CA ILE A 193 3.76 -6.96 4.03
C ILE A 193 4.98 -7.70 4.63
N PRO A 194 5.94 -8.18 3.82
CA PRO A 194 7.06 -8.97 4.31
C PRO A 194 7.93 -8.24 5.34
N ARG A 195 8.19 -8.87 6.50
CA ARG A 195 9.04 -8.29 7.56
C ARG A 195 10.30 -9.13 7.81
N ARG A 196 11.47 -8.48 7.82
CA ARG A 196 12.79 -9.13 8.01
C ARG A 196 13.07 -9.53 9.46
N ARG A 197 12.59 -8.74 10.42
CA ARG A 197 12.77 -8.95 11.86
C ARG A 197 11.42 -9.06 12.56
N ARG A 198 11.41 -9.77 13.67
CA ARG A 198 10.27 -9.96 14.58
C ARG A 198 10.72 -9.73 16.02
N ILE A 199 9.79 -9.35 16.89
CA ILE A 199 10.04 -9.34 18.33
C ILE A 199 10.05 -10.80 18.80
N HIS A 200 11.05 -11.18 19.60
CA HIS A 200 11.05 -12.52 20.18
C HIS A 200 9.88 -12.68 21.14
N ILE A 201 9.05 -13.70 20.95
CA ILE A 201 8.09 -14.13 21.97
C ILE A 201 8.77 -15.23 22.78
N PRO A 202 9.09 -15.01 24.07
CA PRO A 202 9.77 -16.01 24.89
C PRO A 202 9.03 -17.34 24.91
N ARG A 203 9.71 -18.44 24.55
CA ARG A 203 9.13 -19.80 24.57
C ARG A 203 8.55 -20.19 25.94
N THR A 204 9.03 -19.56 27.01
CA THR A 204 8.53 -19.71 28.38
C THR A 204 7.08 -19.24 28.57
N LEU A 205 6.57 -18.35 27.72
CA LEU A 205 5.15 -17.95 27.70
C LEU A 205 4.24 -19.07 27.18
N PHE A 206 4.74 -19.93 26.30
CA PHE A 206 3.99 -21.06 25.73
C PHE A 206 4.32 -22.43 26.37
N ALA A 207 5.25 -22.46 27.33
CA ALA A 207 5.60 -23.68 28.04
C ALA A 207 4.39 -24.19 28.86
N LYS A 208 4.00 -25.45 28.63
CA LYS A 208 2.88 -26.11 29.33
C LYS A 208 3.03 -25.98 30.86
N PRO A 209 1.96 -25.64 31.61
CA PRO A 209 2.01 -25.60 33.06
C PRO A 209 2.26 -26.99 33.64
N LYS A 210 3.23 -27.12 34.55
CA LYS A 210 3.55 -28.38 35.26
C LYS A 210 2.82 -28.53 36.61
N SER A 211 2.06 -27.52 37.03
CA SER A 211 1.40 -27.42 38.34
C SER A 211 0.18 -26.51 38.24
N LEU A 212 -0.79 -26.65 39.16
CA LEU A 212 -2.00 -25.83 39.26
C LEU A 212 -1.68 -24.33 39.43
N VAL A 213 -0.66 -24.00 40.23
CA VAL A 213 -0.13 -22.62 40.33
C VAL A 213 0.39 -22.13 38.97
N GLY A 214 1.03 -23.02 38.20
CA GLY A 214 1.47 -22.74 36.84
C GLY A 214 0.31 -22.49 35.86
N ALA A 215 -0.87 -23.09 36.08
CA ALA A 215 -2.07 -22.83 35.29
C ALA A 215 -2.67 -21.45 35.61
N LEU A 216 -2.65 -21.01 36.86
CA LEU A 216 -3.01 -19.63 37.22
C LEU A 216 -2.07 -18.61 36.54
N PHE A 217 -0.75 -18.86 36.56
CA PHE A 217 0.21 -18.05 35.81
C PHE A 217 0.01 -18.12 34.29
N PHE A 218 -0.56 -19.20 33.74
CA PHE A 218 -0.86 -19.31 32.32
C PHE A 218 -1.92 -18.30 31.86
N LEU A 219 -2.90 -17.99 32.71
CA LEU A 219 -3.88 -16.92 32.47
C LEU A 219 -3.24 -15.53 32.38
N LEU A 220 -2.09 -15.30 33.03
CA LEU A 220 -1.30 -14.06 32.90
C LEU A 220 -0.34 -14.09 31.69
N LYS A 221 0.13 -15.28 31.28
CA LYS A 221 1.01 -15.44 30.11
C LYS A 221 0.32 -15.12 28.80
N ILE A 222 -0.97 -15.47 28.65
CA ILE A 222 -1.75 -15.17 27.43
C ILE A 222 -1.84 -13.66 27.15
N PRO A 223 -2.33 -12.79 28.06
CA PRO A 223 -2.38 -11.35 27.82
C PRO A 223 -0.99 -10.73 27.69
N ALA A 224 0.04 -11.24 28.39
CA ALA A 224 1.42 -10.80 28.19
C ALA A 224 1.94 -11.10 26.77
N ALA A 225 1.68 -12.31 26.25
CA ALA A 225 2.03 -12.67 24.88
C ALA A 225 1.24 -11.84 23.85
N SER A 226 -0.07 -11.63 24.10
CA SER A 226 -0.94 -10.79 23.28
C SER A 226 -0.46 -9.33 23.24
N ALA A 227 -0.02 -8.78 24.37
CA ALA A 227 0.55 -7.43 24.46
C ALA A 227 1.87 -7.32 23.68
N ILE A 228 2.78 -8.30 23.79
CA ILE A 228 4.03 -8.34 23.00
C ILE A 228 3.73 -8.37 21.49
N VAL A 229 2.79 -9.21 21.06
CA VAL A 229 2.36 -9.28 19.65
C VAL A 229 1.71 -7.96 19.20
N SER A 230 0.86 -7.36 20.04
CA SER A 230 0.21 -6.08 19.74
C SER A 230 1.23 -4.96 19.59
N VAL A 231 2.25 -4.89 20.46
CA VAL A 231 3.36 -3.93 20.34
C VAL A 231 4.17 -4.19 19.07
N GLU A 232 4.44 -5.45 18.72
CA GLU A 232 5.11 -5.78 17.46
C GLU A 232 4.33 -5.28 16.24
N ILE A 233 3.00 -5.50 16.22
CA ILE A 233 2.11 -5.07 15.15
C ILE A 233 2.07 -3.54 15.05
N LEU A 234 1.94 -2.82 16.18
CA LEU A 234 1.94 -1.36 16.21
C LEU A 234 3.27 -0.75 15.77
N VAL A 235 4.40 -1.35 16.16
CA VAL A 235 5.74 -0.93 15.71
C VAL A 235 5.90 -1.18 14.21
N TRP A 236 5.44 -2.34 13.69
CA TRP A 236 5.54 -2.64 12.27
C TRP A 236 4.64 -1.74 11.43
N LEU A 237 3.40 -1.51 11.87
CA LEU A 237 2.47 -0.53 11.31
C LEU A 237 3.11 0.87 11.25
N SER A 238 3.75 1.32 12.33
CA SER A 238 4.46 2.60 12.38
C SER A 238 5.56 2.70 11.32
N VAL A 239 6.35 1.65 11.13
CA VAL A 239 7.40 1.60 10.10
C VAL A 239 6.80 1.61 8.68
N VAL A 240 5.77 0.81 8.43
CA VAL A 240 5.09 0.75 7.12
C VAL A 240 4.46 2.10 6.75
N PHE A 241 3.79 2.76 7.70
CA PHE A 241 3.06 3.99 7.46
C PHE A 241 4.00 5.21 7.38
N ALA A 242 5.11 5.20 8.13
CA ALA A 242 6.11 6.26 8.08
C ALA A 242 7.05 6.18 6.86
N ILE A 243 7.33 4.98 6.35
CA ILE A 243 8.26 4.73 5.22
C ILE A 243 7.50 4.21 3.99
N SER A 244 6.24 4.63 3.82
CA SER A 244 5.37 4.17 2.73
C SER A 244 5.95 4.47 1.34
N GLY A 245 6.45 5.70 1.13
CA GLY A 245 7.09 6.14 -0.11
C GLY A 245 8.26 5.25 -0.55
N PRO A 246 9.35 5.14 0.25
CA PRO A 246 10.49 4.31 -0.11
C PRO A 246 10.16 2.81 -0.26
N ILE A 247 9.17 2.28 0.49
CA ILE A 247 8.68 0.91 0.29
C ILE A 247 8.05 0.76 -1.11
N LEU A 248 7.17 1.67 -1.51
CA LEU A 248 6.53 1.63 -2.83
C LEU A 248 7.55 1.82 -3.98
N VAL A 249 8.47 2.78 -3.87
CA VAL A 249 9.52 3.00 -4.89
C VAL A 249 10.33 1.72 -5.10
N SER A 250 10.80 1.10 -4.01
CA SER A 250 11.65 -0.08 -4.07
C SER A 250 10.93 -1.32 -4.63
N THR A 251 9.66 -1.48 -4.31
CA THR A 251 8.86 -2.65 -4.73
C THR A 251 8.35 -2.52 -6.16
N VAL A 252 7.91 -1.33 -6.58
CA VAL A 252 7.62 -1.08 -8.01
C VAL A 252 8.90 -1.22 -8.85
N TYR A 253 10.06 -0.74 -8.36
CA TYR A 253 11.33 -0.88 -9.07
C TYR A 253 11.75 -2.36 -9.22
N GLU A 254 11.63 -3.18 -8.17
CA GLU A 254 11.83 -4.63 -8.23
C GLU A 254 10.94 -5.29 -9.30
N ALA A 255 9.65 -4.94 -9.31
CA ALA A 255 8.68 -5.51 -10.24
C ALA A 255 8.92 -5.14 -11.71
N LEU A 256 9.39 -3.91 -11.98
CA LEU A 256 9.74 -3.48 -13.33
C LEU A 256 11.05 -4.11 -13.81
N LEU A 257 12.02 -4.33 -12.91
CA LEU A 257 13.23 -5.08 -13.21
C LEU A 257 12.92 -6.55 -13.57
N ASP A 258 11.99 -7.19 -12.85
CA ASP A 258 11.50 -8.54 -13.19
C ASP A 258 10.90 -8.58 -14.60
N ALA A 259 10.00 -7.65 -14.93
CA ALA A 259 9.43 -7.57 -16.28
C ALA A 259 10.48 -7.34 -17.37
N ALA A 260 11.48 -6.49 -17.11
CA ALA A 260 12.57 -6.21 -18.04
C ALA A 260 13.48 -7.44 -18.24
N THR A 261 13.86 -8.14 -17.17
CA THR A 261 14.67 -9.37 -17.25
C THR A 261 13.94 -10.49 -17.98
N LEU A 262 12.64 -10.72 -17.70
CA LEU A 262 11.88 -11.73 -18.43
C LEU A 262 11.69 -11.38 -19.91
N LYS A 263 11.46 -10.10 -20.24
CA LYS A 263 11.39 -9.62 -21.64
C LYS A 263 12.71 -9.85 -22.38
N PHE A 264 13.84 -9.52 -21.76
CA PHE A 264 15.18 -9.74 -22.31
C PHE A 264 15.43 -11.23 -22.60
N LEU A 265 15.10 -12.11 -21.65
CA LEU A 265 15.20 -13.55 -21.85
C LEU A 265 14.30 -14.03 -23.01
N GLN A 266 13.05 -13.58 -23.06
CA GLN A 266 12.11 -13.95 -24.12
C GLN A 266 12.64 -13.59 -25.52
N GLN A 267 13.21 -12.39 -25.67
CA GLN A 267 13.76 -11.93 -26.95
C GLN A 267 15.01 -12.72 -27.37
N ARG A 268 15.82 -13.20 -26.42
CA ARG A 268 17.10 -13.88 -26.70
C ARG A 268 17.03 -15.42 -26.71
N ILE A 269 15.95 -16.01 -26.20
CA ILE A 269 15.69 -17.46 -26.34
C ILE A 269 15.49 -17.82 -27.82
N GLY A 270 14.64 -17.07 -28.54
CA GLY A 270 14.39 -17.32 -29.97
C GLY A 270 15.63 -17.17 -30.86
N SER A 271 16.53 -16.24 -30.51
CA SER A 271 17.78 -16.01 -31.25
C SER A 271 18.95 -16.90 -30.79
N ASN A 272 18.74 -17.83 -29.85
CA ASN A 272 19.76 -18.72 -29.28
C ASN A 272 21.02 -18.05 -28.68
N SER A 273 21.05 -16.73 -28.52
CA SER A 273 22.27 -15.99 -28.20
C SER A 273 22.70 -16.08 -26.73
N LEU A 274 21.89 -16.70 -25.87
CA LEU A 274 22.19 -16.98 -24.47
C LEU A 274 22.24 -18.48 -24.23
N SER A 275 23.28 -18.95 -23.54
CA SER A 275 23.40 -20.35 -23.13
C SER A 275 22.34 -20.73 -22.09
N VAL A 276 21.98 -22.01 -22.04
CA VAL A 276 21.02 -22.57 -21.06
C VAL A 276 21.41 -22.21 -19.63
N ARG A 277 22.71 -22.24 -19.32
CA ARG A 277 23.26 -21.81 -18.02
C ARG A 277 22.91 -20.36 -17.66
N ILE A 278 23.08 -19.43 -18.60
CA ILE A 278 22.75 -18.01 -18.39
C ILE A 278 21.24 -17.82 -18.21
N ARG A 279 20.42 -18.47 -19.07
CA ARG A 279 18.95 -18.45 -18.96
C ARG A 279 18.49 -18.92 -17.57
N ALA A 280 19.05 -20.04 -17.09
CA ALA A 280 18.73 -20.61 -15.78
C ALA A 280 19.14 -19.68 -14.63
N HIS A 281 20.33 -19.07 -14.70
CA HIS A 281 20.78 -18.14 -13.68
C HIS A 281 19.91 -16.88 -13.63
N ALA A 282 19.54 -16.32 -14.79
CA ALA A 282 18.68 -15.13 -14.85
C ALA A 282 17.28 -15.39 -14.27
N LEU A 283 16.67 -16.54 -14.56
CA LEU A 283 15.39 -16.94 -13.95
C LEU A 283 15.53 -17.16 -12.43
N LEU A 284 16.65 -17.72 -11.98
CA LEU A 284 16.94 -17.87 -10.55
C LEU A 284 17.16 -16.50 -9.86
N VAL A 285 17.80 -15.54 -10.53
CA VAL A 285 17.95 -14.14 -10.06
C VAL A 285 16.60 -13.45 -9.91
N VAL A 286 15.65 -13.67 -10.84
CA VAL A 286 14.27 -13.17 -10.72
C VAL A 286 13.62 -13.66 -9.42
N LEU A 287 13.76 -14.94 -9.08
CA LEU A 287 13.14 -15.51 -7.87
C LEU A 287 13.91 -15.21 -6.56
N LEU A 288 15.25 -15.13 -6.61
CA LEU A 288 16.12 -14.98 -5.43
C LEU A 288 16.54 -13.54 -5.11
N GLY A 289 16.44 -12.61 -6.05
CA GLY A 289 17.03 -11.26 -5.91
C GLY A 289 16.40 -10.35 -4.87
N ASN A 290 15.51 -10.86 -4.01
CA ASN A 290 15.06 -10.21 -2.77
C ASN A 290 15.86 -10.66 -1.52
N LEU A 291 16.78 -11.62 -1.65
CA LEU A 291 17.63 -12.11 -0.57
C LEU A 291 18.88 -11.23 -0.42
N ASP A 292 19.36 -11.08 0.82
CA ASP A 292 20.69 -10.53 1.10
C ASP A 292 21.72 -11.24 0.21
N PHE A 293 22.48 -10.46 -0.54
CA PHE A 293 23.32 -10.92 -1.65
C PHE A 293 24.28 -12.08 -1.26
N GLY A 294 25.01 -11.92 -0.15
CA GLY A 294 26.11 -12.79 0.31
C GLY A 294 26.05 -14.30 0.00
N PRO A 295 25.69 -15.19 0.97
CA PRO A 295 25.76 -16.64 0.73
C PRO A 295 24.77 -17.12 -0.34
N ALA A 296 23.68 -16.37 -0.56
CA ALA A 296 22.67 -16.70 -1.55
C ALA A 296 23.23 -16.66 -2.98
N TRP A 297 24.01 -15.63 -3.34
CA TRP A 297 24.64 -15.52 -4.66
C TRP A 297 25.60 -16.69 -4.93
N HIS A 298 26.48 -16.98 -3.98
CA HIS A 298 27.49 -18.02 -4.14
C HIS A 298 26.87 -19.41 -4.35
N HIS A 299 25.91 -19.79 -3.49
CA HIS A 299 25.27 -21.09 -3.62
C HIS A 299 24.40 -21.19 -4.90
N ALA A 300 23.70 -20.11 -5.28
CA ALA A 300 22.93 -20.05 -6.54
C ALA A 300 23.83 -20.26 -7.76
N MET A 301 24.98 -19.59 -7.78
CA MET A 301 26.02 -19.76 -8.79
C MET A 301 26.56 -21.20 -8.83
N LEU A 302 26.85 -21.84 -7.68
CA LEU A 302 27.30 -23.23 -7.64
C LEU A 302 26.27 -24.17 -8.27
N ARG A 303 24.97 -23.99 -7.97
CA ARG A 303 23.90 -24.81 -8.57
C ARG A 303 23.80 -24.63 -10.08
N VAL A 304 24.04 -23.42 -10.59
CA VAL A 304 24.07 -23.13 -12.02
C VAL A 304 25.37 -23.60 -12.69
N ARG A 305 26.50 -23.63 -11.97
CA ARG A 305 27.76 -24.21 -12.45
C ARG A 305 27.68 -25.73 -12.56
N ALA A 306 26.87 -26.40 -11.75
CA ALA A 306 26.62 -27.85 -11.86
C ALA A 306 26.01 -28.24 -13.22
N LEU A 307 25.16 -27.38 -13.83
CA LEU A 307 24.77 -27.55 -15.24
C LEU A 307 26.03 -27.53 -16.10
N SER A 308 26.46 -28.73 -16.51
CA SER A 308 27.69 -28.90 -17.25
C SER A 308 27.58 -28.26 -18.63
N GLN A 309 28.73 -27.83 -19.14
CA GLN A 309 28.86 -27.23 -20.45
C GLN A 309 29.37 -28.28 -21.45
N GLU A 310 28.89 -29.54 -21.34
CA GLU A 310 29.20 -30.54 -22.37
C GLU A 310 28.75 -29.99 -23.73
N PRO A 311 29.67 -29.84 -24.71
CA PRO A 311 29.27 -29.40 -26.03
C PRO A 311 28.39 -30.48 -26.62
N ILE A 312 27.15 -30.13 -26.96
CA ILE A 312 26.18 -31.05 -27.58
C ILE A 312 26.74 -31.64 -28.89
N LEU A 313 27.69 -30.95 -29.54
CA LEU A 313 28.53 -31.49 -30.60
C LEU A 313 29.21 -32.82 -30.25
N ALA A 314 29.77 -32.99 -29.04
CA ALA A 314 30.41 -34.24 -28.63
C ALA A 314 29.42 -35.41 -28.53
N ARG A 315 28.14 -35.13 -28.23
CA ARG A 315 27.07 -36.14 -28.25
C ARG A 315 26.57 -36.43 -29.67
N LEU A 316 26.44 -35.41 -30.52
CA LEU A 316 26.12 -35.60 -31.93
C LEU A 316 27.18 -36.47 -32.63
N SER A 317 28.48 -36.23 -32.38
CA SER A 317 29.58 -37.07 -32.87
C SER A 317 29.57 -38.51 -32.35
N ALA A 318 28.91 -38.77 -31.22
CA ALA A 318 28.80 -40.12 -30.63
C ALA A 318 27.59 -40.91 -31.14
N VAL A 319 26.60 -40.25 -31.74
CA VAL A 319 25.39 -40.88 -32.32
C VAL A 319 25.62 -41.32 -33.78
N THR A 320 26.61 -40.75 -34.48
CA THR A 320 26.91 -41.08 -35.89
C THR A 320 27.73 -42.37 -36.09
N THR A 321 28.07 -43.12 -35.04
CA THR A 321 28.75 -44.42 -35.18
C THR A 321 27.74 -45.53 -35.49
N PRO A 322 27.79 -46.18 -36.68
CA PRO A 322 26.81 -47.20 -37.01
C PRO A 322 27.05 -48.47 -36.19
N VAL A 323 26.14 -48.78 -35.28
CA VAL A 323 26.12 -50.09 -34.60
C VAL A 323 25.65 -51.15 -35.59
N ALA A 324 26.60 -51.86 -36.19
CA ALA A 324 26.32 -53.01 -37.04
C ALA A 324 25.64 -54.12 -36.21
N SER A 325 24.37 -54.40 -36.49
CA SER A 325 23.60 -55.42 -35.79
C SER A 325 23.79 -56.79 -36.44
N SER A 326 24.24 -57.77 -35.65
CA SER A 326 24.20 -59.19 -36.00
C SER A 326 22.94 -59.84 -35.43
N THR A 327 22.28 -60.67 -36.24
CA THR A 327 21.03 -61.38 -35.93
C THR A 327 21.26 -62.72 -35.25
N SER A 328 20.36 -63.12 -34.34
CA SER A 328 20.09 -64.53 -33.97
C SER A 328 18.79 -64.68 -33.14
N PRO A 329 17.84 -65.56 -33.51
CA PRO A 329 16.63 -65.83 -32.72
C PRO A 329 16.47 -67.31 -32.26
N SER A 330 16.00 -67.52 -31.03
CA SER A 330 15.42 -68.77 -30.48
C SER A 330 15.13 -68.60 -28.98
N SER A 331 14.17 -69.20 -28.26
CA SER A 331 12.89 -69.91 -28.45
C SER A 331 12.74 -70.94 -27.32
N LEU A 332 11.51 -71.28 -26.90
CA LEU A 332 11.04 -72.22 -25.84
C LEU A 332 10.86 -71.59 -24.44
N LYS A 333 9.69 -71.66 -23.76
CA LYS A 333 8.63 -72.69 -23.50
C LYS A 333 8.90 -73.61 -22.30
N THR A 334 8.12 -73.40 -21.23
CA THR A 334 7.66 -74.41 -20.24
C THR A 334 6.36 -73.87 -19.57
N SER A 335 5.63 -74.66 -18.76
CA SER A 335 4.20 -74.36 -18.52
C SER A 335 3.54 -75.06 -17.31
N PHE A 336 2.49 -74.41 -16.75
CA PHE A 336 1.38 -74.97 -15.92
C PHE A 336 1.70 -75.47 -14.49
N PRO A 337 0.68 -75.73 -13.61
CA PRO A 337 -0.62 -75.04 -13.41
C PRO A 337 -1.02 -74.80 -11.93
N GLY A 338 -2.11 -74.04 -11.67
CA GLY A 338 -3.16 -74.49 -10.73
C GLY A 338 -3.61 -73.60 -9.55
N VAL A 339 -4.96 -73.55 -9.40
CA VAL A 339 -5.76 -73.41 -8.16
C VAL A 339 -6.09 -72.00 -7.60
N LEU A 340 -7.41 -71.73 -7.54
CA LEU A 340 -8.17 -70.67 -6.86
C LEU A 340 -8.71 -71.21 -5.49
N PRO A 341 -9.35 -70.45 -4.55
CA PRO A 341 -9.94 -69.11 -4.71
C PRO A 341 -9.79 -68.09 -3.54
N ALA A 342 -10.16 -66.84 -3.85
CA ALA A 342 -10.85 -65.84 -3.00
C ALA A 342 -10.45 -65.61 -1.51
N THR A 343 -9.96 -64.41 -1.21
CA THR A 343 -10.46 -63.56 -0.10
C THR A 343 -10.25 -62.07 -0.45
N VAL A 344 -11.18 -61.20 -0.06
CA VAL A 344 -11.23 -59.76 -0.39
C VAL A 344 -10.23 -58.94 0.44
N PRO A 345 -9.56 -57.93 -0.16
CA PRO A 345 -9.37 -56.67 0.56
C PRO A 345 -9.54 -55.40 -0.29
N ILE A 346 -10.33 -54.46 0.26
CA ILE A 346 -10.12 -53.00 0.39
C ILE A 346 -9.33 -52.26 -0.73
N PRO A 347 -9.91 -51.25 -1.41
CA PRO A 347 -9.26 -50.54 -2.50
C PRO A 347 -8.08 -49.69 -2.03
N SER A 348 -6.89 -50.02 -2.53
CA SER A 348 -5.68 -49.19 -2.44
C SER A 348 -5.52 -48.37 -3.73
N PRO A 349 -5.17 -47.07 -3.68
CA PRO A 349 -4.97 -46.26 -4.87
C PRO A 349 -3.59 -46.53 -5.50
N GLN A 350 -3.39 -47.74 -6.04
CA GLN A 350 -2.27 -48.04 -6.93
C GLN A 350 -2.67 -47.78 -8.38
N GLY A 351 -2.67 -46.50 -8.75
CA GLY A 351 -2.68 -46.10 -10.16
C GLY A 351 -1.34 -46.45 -10.79
N GLY A 352 -1.24 -47.64 -11.39
CA GLY A 352 -0.06 -48.06 -12.15
C GLY A 352 0.11 -47.20 -13.40
N VAL A 353 0.92 -46.14 -13.31
CA VAL A 353 1.37 -45.38 -14.48
C VAL A 353 2.36 -46.27 -15.23
N SER A 354 1.89 -46.90 -16.31
CA SER A 354 2.77 -47.61 -17.24
C SER A 354 3.71 -46.60 -17.88
N SER A 355 5.01 -46.71 -17.56
CA SER A 355 6.07 -45.90 -18.16
C SER A 355 6.21 -46.19 -19.64
N ALA A 356 5.44 -45.47 -20.47
CA ALA A 356 5.84 -45.14 -21.82
C ALA A 356 7.01 -44.14 -21.72
N ALA A 357 8.20 -44.64 -21.43
CA ALA A 357 9.42 -43.86 -21.37
C ALA A 357 9.78 -43.40 -22.79
N ALA A 358 9.23 -42.25 -23.19
CA ALA A 358 9.71 -41.52 -24.36
C ALA A 358 11.21 -41.25 -24.18
N ASN A 359 11.97 -41.45 -25.26
CA ASN A 359 13.43 -41.44 -25.27
C ASN A 359 13.98 -39.99 -25.26
N ASP A 360 13.51 -39.19 -24.30
CA ASP A 360 13.72 -37.75 -24.22
C ASP A 360 15.12 -37.47 -23.66
N GLY A 361 16.08 -37.22 -24.56
CA GLY A 361 17.53 -37.17 -24.27
C GLY A 361 18.03 -36.00 -23.40
N ASN A 362 17.13 -35.38 -22.62
CA ASN A 362 17.41 -34.27 -21.74
C ASN A 362 18.22 -34.71 -20.51
N PRO A 363 19.31 -33.98 -20.14
CA PRO A 363 20.09 -34.34 -18.98
C PRO A 363 19.25 -34.18 -17.69
N PRO A 364 19.32 -35.14 -16.74
CA PRO A 364 18.43 -35.18 -15.57
C PRO A 364 18.56 -33.93 -14.67
N GLU A 365 19.70 -33.25 -14.70
CA GLU A 365 19.93 -32.00 -13.98
C GLU A 365 19.09 -30.83 -14.50
N LEU A 366 18.83 -30.77 -15.81
CA LEU A 366 18.07 -29.68 -16.41
C LEU A 366 16.59 -29.78 -16.08
N LEU A 367 16.04 -31.00 -16.14
CA LEU A 367 14.70 -31.32 -15.64
C LEU A 367 14.57 -31.05 -14.13
N SER A 368 15.62 -31.36 -13.35
CA SER A 368 15.70 -31.00 -11.93
C SER A 368 15.68 -29.48 -11.68
N ILE A 369 16.29 -28.67 -12.56
CA ILE A 369 16.27 -27.21 -12.42
C ILE A 369 14.95 -26.59 -12.91
N LYS A 370 14.36 -27.07 -14.02
CA LYS A 370 13.01 -26.67 -14.47
C LYS A 370 11.98 -26.85 -13.36
N SER A 371 11.88 -28.07 -12.82
CA SER A 371 10.95 -28.42 -11.75
C SER A 371 11.21 -27.65 -10.46
N LYS A 372 12.47 -27.41 -10.08
CA LYS A 372 12.81 -26.57 -8.91
C LYS A 372 12.40 -25.10 -9.11
N LEU A 373 12.62 -24.51 -10.29
CA LEU A 373 12.23 -23.12 -10.58
C LEU A 373 10.70 -22.94 -10.57
N GLN A 374 9.95 -23.91 -11.11
CA GLN A 374 8.49 -23.94 -11.03
C GLN A 374 8.03 -24.05 -9.57
N ALA A 375 8.53 -25.05 -8.83
CA ALA A 375 8.19 -25.25 -7.42
C ALA A 375 8.50 -24.01 -6.54
N MET A 376 9.55 -23.24 -6.83
CA MET A 376 9.80 -21.96 -6.15
C MET A 376 8.67 -20.97 -6.37
N LEU A 377 8.23 -20.79 -7.62
CA LEU A 377 7.19 -19.82 -7.96
C LEU A 377 5.83 -20.27 -7.43
N ASP A 378 5.51 -21.56 -7.57
CA ASP A 378 4.25 -22.15 -7.12
C ASP A 378 4.13 -22.21 -5.59
N SER A 379 5.25 -22.28 -4.86
CA SER A 379 5.27 -22.17 -3.40
C SER A 379 4.91 -20.77 -2.86
N GLN A 380 4.82 -19.76 -3.74
CA GLN A 380 4.45 -18.41 -3.35
C GLN A 380 2.94 -18.21 -3.40
N ASN A 381 2.38 -17.74 -2.29
CA ASN A 381 0.99 -17.30 -2.18
C ASN A 381 0.58 -16.50 -3.43
N SER A 382 -0.55 -16.86 -4.04
CA SER A 382 -1.14 -16.06 -5.11
C SER A 382 -1.60 -14.70 -4.57
N PHE A 383 -1.60 -13.67 -5.41
CA PHE A 383 -2.15 -12.35 -5.05
C PHE A 383 -3.59 -12.44 -4.50
N GLY A 384 -4.44 -13.28 -5.11
CA GLY A 384 -5.82 -13.50 -4.65
C GLY A 384 -5.88 -14.02 -3.21
N THR A 385 -5.03 -14.99 -2.87
CA THR A 385 -4.93 -15.54 -1.51
C THR A 385 -4.24 -14.60 -0.50
N ALA A 386 -3.28 -13.78 -0.95
CA ALA A 386 -2.48 -12.93 -0.06
C ALA A 386 -3.18 -11.60 0.28
N VAL A 387 -3.88 -10.99 -0.70
CA VAL A 387 -4.51 -9.67 -0.57
C VAL A 387 -5.91 -9.58 -1.15
N GLY A 388 -6.32 -10.45 -2.08
CA GLY A 388 -7.63 -10.37 -2.74
C GLY A 388 -8.82 -10.33 -1.77
N VAL A 389 -8.88 -11.26 -0.82
CA VAL A 389 -9.95 -11.29 0.20
C VAL A 389 -9.92 -10.05 1.12
N PRO A 390 -8.77 -9.66 1.73
CA PRO A 390 -8.66 -8.38 2.45
C PRO A 390 -9.08 -7.14 1.65
N VAL A 391 -8.81 -7.07 0.34
CA VAL A 391 -9.24 -5.96 -0.53
C VAL A 391 -10.75 -5.90 -0.64
N LEU A 392 -11.42 -7.04 -0.87
CA LEU A 392 -12.88 -7.06 -0.95
C LEU A 392 -13.52 -6.59 0.35
N PHE A 393 -13.01 -7.02 1.52
CA PHE A 393 -13.49 -6.52 2.81
C PHE A 393 -13.22 -5.02 3.01
N TYR A 394 -12.03 -4.52 2.67
CA TYR A 394 -11.70 -3.10 2.79
C TYR A 394 -12.58 -2.25 1.86
N VAL A 395 -12.71 -2.63 0.58
CA VAL A 395 -13.52 -1.90 -0.40
C VAL A 395 -14.99 -1.92 -0.01
N ALA A 396 -15.52 -3.04 0.48
CA ALA A 396 -16.91 -3.10 0.96
C ALA A 396 -17.14 -2.20 2.18
N ALA A 397 -16.26 -2.26 3.19
CA ALA A 397 -16.37 -1.42 4.39
C ALA A 397 -16.20 0.08 4.06
N PHE A 398 -15.25 0.43 3.20
CA PHE A 398 -15.02 1.80 2.75
C PHE A 398 -16.19 2.32 1.91
N SER A 399 -16.73 1.52 0.98
CA SER A 399 -17.89 1.90 0.17
C SER A 399 -19.14 2.09 1.03
N TRP A 400 -19.33 1.27 2.07
CA TRP A 400 -20.38 1.48 3.07
C TRP A 400 -20.20 2.81 3.81
N SER A 401 -18.98 3.16 4.23
CA SER A 401 -18.70 4.48 4.82
C SER A 401 -18.92 5.64 3.85
N VAL A 402 -18.71 5.46 2.54
CA VAL A 402 -19.03 6.48 1.52
C VAL A 402 -20.55 6.64 1.37
N TYR A 403 -21.30 5.54 1.33
CA TYR A 403 -22.77 5.56 1.29
C TYR A 403 -23.38 6.18 2.56
N GLU A 404 -22.81 5.93 3.74
CA GLU A 404 -23.26 6.52 5.01
C GLU A 404 -23.18 8.07 5.01
N ILE A 405 -22.30 8.67 4.22
CA ILE A 405 -22.23 10.13 4.05
C ILE A 405 -23.49 10.68 3.40
N GLU A 406 -24.12 9.95 2.48
CA GLU A 406 -25.39 10.35 1.85
C GLU A 406 -26.51 10.48 2.89
N SER A 407 -26.56 9.56 3.86
CA SER A 407 -27.48 9.64 5.00
C SER A 407 -27.11 10.71 6.05
N SER A 408 -25.93 11.32 5.96
CA SER A 408 -25.41 12.25 6.97
C SER A 408 -24.69 13.47 6.36
N TYR A 409 -25.19 14.00 5.24
CA TYR A 409 -24.62 15.18 4.58
C TYR A 409 -24.49 16.38 5.53
N GLY A 410 -23.48 17.21 5.29
CA GLY A 410 -23.11 18.32 6.17
C GLY A 410 -22.55 17.92 7.56
N SER A 411 -22.61 16.65 7.98
CA SER A 411 -21.97 16.20 9.23
C SER A 411 -20.45 16.28 9.10
N PHE A 412 -19.85 17.25 9.81
CA PHE A 412 -18.39 17.35 9.88
C PHE A 412 -17.75 16.07 10.45
N SER A 413 -18.47 15.29 11.28
CA SER A 413 -17.93 14.04 11.82
C SER A 413 -17.76 13.00 10.70
N SER A 414 -18.79 12.80 9.88
CA SER A 414 -18.78 11.85 8.76
C SER A 414 -17.69 12.18 7.73
N ALA A 415 -17.57 13.45 7.35
CA ALA A 415 -16.52 13.93 6.43
C ALA A 415 -15.10 13.62 6.94
N HIS A 416 -14.85 13.88 8.23
CA HIS A 416 -13.55 13.62 8.83
C HIS A 416 -13.26 12.13 9.02
N GLN A 417 -14.27 11.28 9.20
CA GLN A 417 -14.12 9.82 9.18
C GLN A 417 -13.74 9.32 7.79
N LEU A 418 -14.39 9.82 6.73
CA LEU A 418 -14.00 9.53 5.34
C LEU A 418 -12.55 9.98 5.08
N ALA A 419 -12.22 11.22 5.40
CA ALA A 419 -10.89 11.79 5.18
C ALA A 419 -9.79 10.98 5.90
N PHE A 420 -10.10 10.47 7.09
CA PHE A 420 -9.22 9.56 7.83
C PHE A 420 -9.06 8.20 7.13
N GLY A 421 -10.16 7.58 6.70
CA GLY A 421 -10.15 6.33 5.91
C GLY A 421 -9.32 6.45 4.63
N LEU A 422 -9.42 7.60 3.95
CA LEU A 422 -8.64 7.91 2.75
C LEU A 422 -7.12 7.84 3.00
N ILE A 423 -6.57 8.43 4.07
CA ILE A 423 -5.13 8.27 4.39
C ILE A 423 -4.80 6.79 4.69
N TRP A 424 -5.65 6.11 5.44
CA TRP A 424 -5.40 4.72 5.86
C TRP A 424 -5.39 3.72 4.69
N MET A 425 -5.93 4.11 3.54
CA MET A 425 -5.88 3.36 2.28
C MET A 425 -4.44 3.15 1.73
N ILE A 426 -3.45 3.92 2.20
CA ILE A 426 -2.03 3.75 1.81
C ILE A 426 -1.49 2.37 2.21
N ILE A 427 -1.89 1.81 3.36
CA ILE A 427 -1.41 0.50 3.82
C ILE A 427 -1.89 -0.63 2.89
N PRO A 428 -3.19 -0.71 2.51
CA PRO A 428 -3.65 -1.56 1.42
C PRO A 428 -2.83 -1.40 0.12
N HIS A 429 -2.55 -0.18 -0.35
CA HIS A 429 -1.74 0.03 -1.56
C HIS A 429 -0.32 -0.59 -1.44
N ILE A 430 0.35 -0.45 -0.30
CA ILE A 430 1.66 -1.10 -0.06
C ILE A 430 1.53 -2.62 -0.08
N ALA A 431 0.50 -3.18 0.55
CA ALA A 431 0.26 -4.61 0.57
C ALA A 431 -0.06 -5.18 -0.82
N LEU A 432 -0.82 -4.45 -1.64
CA LEU A 432 -1.07 -4.77 -3.05
C LEU A 432 0.24 -4.86 -3.84
N VAL A 433 1.07 -3.81 -3.79
CA VAL A 433 2.32 -3.72 -4.56
C VAL A 433 3.34 -4.78 -4.10
N THR A 434 3.46 -5.02 -2.80
CA THR A 434 4.35 -6.07 -2.28
C THR A 434 3.89 -7.50 -2.61
N SER A 435 2.62 -7.70 -3.00
CA SER A 435 2.03 -9.02 -3.26
C SER A 435 2.07 -9.46 -4.72
N PHE A 436 2.38 -8.57 -5.69
CA PHE A 436 2.50 -8.95 -7.11
C PHE A 436 3.93 -9.30 -7.57
N LEU A 437 4.90 -9.24 -6.65
CA LEU A 437 6.30 -9.58 -6.92
C LEU A 437 6.50 -11.07 -7.24
N LEU A 438 7.52 -11.42 -8.03
CA LEU A 438 7.92 -12.80 -8.32
C LEU A 438 8.95 -13.37 -7.33
N ALA A 439 9.60 -12.51 -6.53
CA ALA A 439 10.64 -12.95 -5.61
C ALA A 439 10.06 -13.43 -4.26
N GLY A 440 10.34 -14.68 -3.90
CA GLY A 440 9.72 -15.35 -2.75
C GLY A 440 10.15 -14.77 -1.40
N SER A 441 9.22 -14.38 -0.54
CA SER A 441 9.52 -13.76 0.78
C SER A 441 9.97 -14.76 1.87
N ASN A 442 10.07 -16.05 1.53
CA ASN A 442 10.44 -17.14 2.43
C ASN A 442 11.78 -17.76 2.00
N PRO A 443 12.90 -17.44 2.70
CA PRO A 443 14.22 -17.94 2.33
C PRO A 443 14.37 -19.46 2.52
N ASN A 444 13.49 -20.11 3.29
CA ASN A 444 13.52 -21.56 3.48
C ASN A 444 13.22 -22.31 2.16
N VAL A 445 12.42 -21.73 1.25
CA VAL A 445 12.16 -22.31 -0.09
C VAL A 445 13.47 -22.44 -0.87
N CYS A 446 14.35 -21.45 -0.75
CA CYS A 446 15.64 -21.42 -1.42
C CYS A 446 16.60 -22.48 -0.85
N GLN A 447 16.52 -22.77 0.45
CA GLN A 447 17.32 -23.82 1.10
C GLN A 447 17.01 -25.23 0.59
N GLY A 448 15.77 -25.52 0.20
CA GLY A 448 15.42 -26.83 -0.39
C GLY A 448 15.98 -27.07 -1.80
N ILE A 449 16.51 -26.04 -2.45
CA ILE A 449 16.79 -26.03 -3.88
C ILE A 449 18.27 -25.91 -4.17
N VAL A 450 18.94 -25.04 -3.44
CA VAL A 450 20.34 -24.74 -3.58
C VAL A 450 21.15 -25.66 -2.64
N PRO A 451 22.14 -26.43 -3.14
CA PRO A 451 22.83 -27.43 -2.34
C PRO A 451 23.56 -26.78 -1.16
N GLN A 452 23.46 -27.42 0.00
CA GLN A 452 24.15 -27.02 1.21
C GLN A 452 25.51 -27.72 1.25
N GLU A 453 26.56 -27.04 0.79
CA GLU A 453 27.93 -27.51 1.00
C GLU A 453 28.20 -27.63 2.51
N GLY A 454 28.71 -28.79 2.94
CA GLY A 454 29.26 -28.93 4.29
C GLY A 454 28.34 -29.45 5.40
N GLN A 455 27.29 -30.23 5.09
CA GLN A 455 26.70 -31.14 6.11
C GLN A 455 27.05 -32.62 5.88
N LEU A 456 27.76 -32.94 4.79
CA LEU A 456 28.36 -34.25 4.48
C LEU A 456 29.88 -34.30 4.76
N ALA A 457 30.43 -33.36 5.53
CA ALA A 457 31.87 -33.24 5.76
C ALA A 457 32.27 -33.02 7.24
N ILE A 458 31.33 -33.11 8.19
CA ILE A 458 31.58 -32.89 9.62
C ILE A 458 31.18 -34.10 10.50
N ASP A 459 30.28 -34.98 10.05
CA ASP A 459 29.85 -36.16 10.84
C ASP A 459 30.79 -37.38 10.74
N ASP A 460 31.69 -37.47 9.75
CA ASP A 460 32.52 -38.66 9.50
C ASP A 460 33.83 -38.74 10.30
N ASN A 461 34.06 -37.89 11.32
CA ASN A 461 35.28 -38.00 12.15
C ASN A 461 35.19 -37.55 13.62
N HIS A 462 34.03 -37.12 14.13
CA HIS A 462 33.87 -36.74 15.55
C HIS A 462 32.68 -37.39 16.24
N SER A 463 32.68 -38.73 16.24
CA SER A 463 32.08 -39.53 17.31
C SER A 463 32.86 -39.35 18.62
N GLY A 464 32.76 -38.16 19.24
CA GLY A 464 33.46 -37.81 20.48
C GLY A 464 33.07 -36.45 21.05
N ALA A 465 32.51 -36.45 22.26
CA ALA A 465 32.25 -35.28 23.11
C ALA A 465 31.25 -34.21 22.59
N ALA A 466 29.96 -34.49 22.75
CA ALA A 466 28.93 -33.45 22.72
C ALA A 466 28.98 -32.56 23.99
N SER A 467 29.73 -31.43 23.95
CA SER A 467 29.49 -30.20 24.76
C SER A 467 30.61 -29.14 24.59
N SER A 468 30.53 -28.23 23.61
CA SER A 468 31.35 -26.99 23.59
C SER A 468 31.04 -25.93 22.50
N THR A 469 29.89 -25.95 21.81
CA THR A 469 29.56 -24.99 20.73
C THR A 469 29.23 -23.55 21.17
N LEU A 470 29.73 -23.12 22.32
CA LEU A 470 29.48 -21.79 22.94
C LEU A 470 30.77 -20.98 23.21
N LEU A 471 31.95 -21.44 22.78
CA LEU A 471 33.25 -20.84 23.13
C LEU A 471 34.15 -20.41 21.95
N VAL A 472 33.62 -20.26 20.73
CA VAL A 472 34.43 -19.85 19.54
C VAL A 472 34.15 -18.40 19.11
N ARG A 473 34.10 -17.46 20.08
CA ARG A 473 34.04 -16.01 19.77
C ARG A 473 34.76 -15.10 20.78
N GLN A 474 35.67 -15.63 21.60
CA GLN A 474 36.32 -14.87 22.68
C GLN A 474 37.84 -15.08 22.75
N GLN A 475 38.54 -14.97 21.61
CA GLN A 475 40.01 -15.08 21.60
C GLN A 475 40.70 -14.17 20.60
N HIS A 476 40.41 -12.87 20.64
CA HIS A 476 41.24 -11.81 20.04
C HIS A 476 41.07 -10.48 20.79
N GLN A 477 41.49 -10.45 22.07
CA GLN A 477 41.73 -9.21 22.83
C GLN A 477 42.57 -9.51 24.08
N THR A 478 43.88 -9.70 23.89
CA THR A 478 44.89 -9.68 24.96
C THR A 478 45.79 -8.47 24.74
N GLY A 479 45.50 -7.39 25.45
CA GLY A 479 46.23 -6.12 25.42
C GLY A 479 45.66 -5.23 26.51
N GLY A 480 46.39 -5.07 27.62
CA GLY A 480 45.84 -4.55 28.88
C GLY A 480 45.77 -3.02 28.97
N GLY A 481 44.91 -2.55 29.87
CA GLY A 481 44.70 -1.14 30.22
C GLY A 481 43.36 -1.01 30.95
N GLY A 482 43.37 -0.63 32.22
CA GLY A 482 42.21 -0.83 33.10
C GLY A 482 41.09 0.21 32.96
N GLU A 483 39.89 -0.23 32.58
CA GLU A 483 38.63 0.49 32.79
C GLU A 483 37.52 -0.47 33.27
N THR A 484 37.37 -0.61 34.58
CA THR A 484 36.44 -1.58 35.20
C THR A 484 34.95 -1.18 35.13
N GLY A 485 34.61 -0.01 34.60
CA GLY A 485 33.23 0.51 34.52
C GLY A 485 32.44 0.15 33.25
N SER A 486 33.10 -0.28 32.16
CA SER A 486 32.46 -0.38 30.83
C SER A 486 31.77 -1.72 30.55
N CYS A 487 32.20 -2.80 31.21
CA CYS A 487 31.76 -4.17 30.91
C CYS A 487 30.26 -4.39 31.20
N LEU A 488 29.78 -4.02 32.39
CA LEU A 488 28.37 -4.21 32.78
C LEU A 488 27.40 -3.48 31.86
N LYS A 489 27.77 -2.26 31.42
CA LYS A 489 26.97 -1.44 30.51
C LYS A 489 26.90 -2.05 29.11
N ARG A 490 28.00 -2.63 28.62
CA ARG A 490 28.04 -3.35 27.34
C ARG A 490 27.19 -4.63 27.40
N VAL A 491 27.37 -5.46 28.43
CA VAL A 491 26.59 -6.71 28.65
C VAL A 491 25.09 -6.45 28.78
N LEU A 492 24.67 -5.43 29.55
CA LEU A 492 23.26 -5.04 29.62
C LEU A 492 22.74 -4.52 28.27
N SER A 493 23.51 -3.69 27.55
CA SER A 493 23.08 -3.16 26.25
C SER A 493 22.97 -4.22 25.14
N ASP A 494 23.78 -5.26 25.20
CA ASP A 494 23.82 -6.32 24.19
C ASP A 494 22.86 -7.45 24.53
N GLY A 495 22.71 -7.80 25.83
CA GLY A 495 21.65 -8.68 26.31
C GLY A 495 20.26 -8.13 26.01
N VAL A 496 20.01 -6.85 26.31
CA VAL A 496 18.75 -6.19 25.94
C VAL A 496 18.56 -6.16 24.43
N ARG A 497 19.57 -5.78 23.62
CA ARG A 497 19.43 -5.79 22.14
C ARG A 497 19.17 -7.19 21.56
N ALA A 498 19.76 -8.24 22.14
CA ALA A 498 19.54 -9.62 21.70
C ALA A 498 18.14 -10.14 22.07
N VAL A 499 17.61 -9.78 23.25
CA VAL A 499 16.28 -10.22 23.70
C VAL A 499 15.14 -9.65 22.85
N TRP A 500 15.25 -8.42 22.35
CA TRP A 500 14.13 -7.75 21.66
C TRP A 500 14.02 -7.98 20.15
N ARG A 501 15.02 -8.57 19.47
CA ARG A 501 15.00 -8.66 17.99
C ARG A 501 15.53 -9.99 17.46
N GLU A 502 14.67 -10.74 16.78
CA GLU A 502 15.04 -11.96 16.07
C GLU A 502 14.81 -11.83 14.55
N PRO A 503 15.61 -12.51 13.71
CA PRO A 503 15.28 -12.66 12.30
C PRO A 503 14.00 -13.50 12.15
N SER A 504 13.15 -13.16 11.18
CA SER A 504 11.90 -13.91 10.89
C SER A 504 12.16 -15.40 10.61
N TYR A 505 13.36 -15.74 10.14
CA TYR A 505 13.80 -17.10 9.83
C TYR A 505 15.16 -17.32 10.51
N LYS A 506 15.20 -18.20 11.51
CA LYS A 506 16.42 -18.49 12.30
C LYS A 506 17.31 -19.57 11.69
N LEU A 507 16.70 -20.55 11.04
CA LEU A 507 17.37 -21.79 10.59
C LEU A 507 17.95 -21.66 9.17
N SER A 508 17.38 -20.78 8.35
CA SER A 508 17.90 -20.51 7.01
C SER A 508 19.19 -19.67 7.09
N PRO A 509 20.26 -20.03 6.35
CA PRO A 509 21.45 -19.19 6.21
C PRO A 509 21.15 -17.90 5.44
N TYR A 510 20.13 -17.92 4.58
CA TYR A 510 19.68 -16.78 3.79
C TYR A 510 18.68 -15.91 4.56
N LYS A 511 18.73 -14.60 4.29
CA LYS A 511 17.87 -13.57 4.89
C LYS A 511 17.25 -12.76 3.77
N ALA A 512 15.98 -12.35 3.92
CA ALA A 512 15.37 -11.40 3.00
C ALA A 512 15.92 -9.98 3.21
N ALA A 513 16.13 -9.25 2.12
CA ALA A 513 16.36 -7.82 2.12
C ALA A 513 15.18 -7.07 2.78
N TRP A 514 15.46 -5.89 3.33
CA TRP A 514 14.39 -5.00 3.82
C TRP A 514 13.50 -4.56 2.66
N VAL A 515 12.19 -4.39 2.87
CA VAL A 515 11.22 -4.12 1.78
C VAL A 515 11.59 -2.84 1.00
N TRP A 516 11.97 -1.78 1.71
CA TRP A 516 12.44 -0.52 1.11
C TRP A 516 13.79 -0.62 0.38
N ASN A 517 14.52 -1.73 0.51
CA ASN A 517 15.78 -2.01 -0.19
C ASN A 517 15.68 -3.17 -1.22
N ARG A 518 14.48 -3.68 -1.52
CA ARG A 518 14.34 -4.83 -2.43
C ARG A 518 14.72 -4.52 -3.87
N GLY A 519 14.22 -3.42 -4.45
CA GLY A 519 14.52 -3.07 -5.84
C GLY A 519 15.99 -2.76 -6.06
N THR A 520 16.66 -2.15 -5.08
CA THR A 520 18.11 -1.89 -5.14
C THR A 520 18.94 -3.16 -4.97
N ASN A 521 18.52 -4.07 -4.08
CA ASN A 521 19.10 -5.40 -3.96
C ASN A 521 18.93 -6.19 -5.27
N LYS A 522 17.73 -6.18 -5.88
CA LYS A 522 17.44 -6.83 -7.16
C LYS A 522 18.30 -6.28 -8.30
N ALA A 523 18.47 -4.97 -8.38
CA ALA A 523 19.37 -4.33 -9.34
C ALA A 523 20.83 -4.79 -9.17
N MET A 524 21.31 -4.94 -7.93
CA MET A 524 22.66 -5.46 -7.64
C MET A 524 22.82 -6.94 -8.06
N TRP A 525 21.82 -7.80 -7.81
CA TRP A 525 21.82 -9.19 -8.30
C TRP A 525 21.86 -9.25 -9.84
N ILE A 526 21.11 -8.38 -10.55
CA ILE A 526 21.12 -8.29 -12.01
C ILE A 526 22.45 -7.74 -12.55
N ALA A 527 23.03 -6.72 -11.89
CA ALA A 527 24.33 -6.17 -12.26
C ALA A 527 25.45 -7.21 -12.11
N ARG A 528 25.46 -7.96 -11.00
CA ARG A 528 26.42 -9.04 -10.80
C ARG A 528 26.29 -10.14 -11.85
N LEU A 529 25.05 -10.50 -12.23
CA LEU A 529 24.79 -11.45 -13.30
C LEU A 529 25.36 -10.97 -14.64
N ALA A 530 25.23 -9.68 -14.94
CA ALA A 530 25.79 -9.07 -16.13
C ALA A 530 27.32 -9.06 -16.12
N ASP A 531 27.94 -8.71 -14.99
CA ASP A 531 29.40 -8.71 -14.82
C ASP A 531 30.00 -10.12 -14.99
N GLU A 532 29.41 -11.12 -14.32
CA GLU A 532 29.92 -12.51 -14.26
C GLU A 532 29.86 -13.23 -15.63
N TYR A 533 28.95 -12.83 -16.51
CA TYR A 533 28.83 -13.38 -17.87
C TYR A 533 29.24 -12.37 -18.97
N HIS A 534 29.80 -11.22 -18.60
CA HIS A 534 30.20 -10.14 -19.51
C HIS A 534 29.07 -9.64 -20.45
N LEU A 535 27.83 -9.63 -19.96
CA LEU A 535 26.62 -9.26 -20.72
C LEU A 535 26.35 -7.77 -20.61
N ASN A 536 27.10 -6.94 -21.34
CA ASN A 536 26.91 -5.49 -21.37
C ASN A 536 25.46 -5.08 -21.74
N SER A 537 24.78 -5.84 -22.59
CA SER A 537 23.38 -5.60 -22.94
C SER A 537 22.42 -5.64 -21.74
N ILE A 538 22.71 -6.38 -20.67
CA ILE A 538 21.89 -6.35 -19.44
C ILE A 538 22.03 -4.99 -18.72
N HIS A 539 23.23 -4.40 -18.72
CA HIS A 539 23.44 -3.06 -18.17
C HIS A 539 22.66 -2.00 -18.95
N ASP A 540 22.74 -2.04 -20.29
CA ASP A 540 22.14 -1.03 -21.15
C ASP A 540 20.61 -1.19 -21.30
N GLU A 541 20.12 -2.42 -21.50
CA GLU A 541 18.69 -2.71 -21.75
C GLU A 541 17.85 -2.77 -20.45
N ILE A 542 18.36 -3.41 -19.38
CA ILE A 542 17.58 -3.68 -18.15
C ILE A 542 17.85 -2.65 -17.04
N LEU A 543 19.11 -2.46 -16.66
CA LEU A 543 19.46 -1.53 -15.56
C LEU A 543 19.40 -0.07 -16.00
N GLN A 544 19.62 0.17 -17.30
CA GLN A 544 19.72 1.46 -17.97
C GLN A 544 20.82 2.36 -17.38
N HIS A 545 21.16 3.44 -18.07
CA HIS A 545 22.08 4.46 -17.54
C HIS A 545 21.53 5.13 -16.27
N ARG A 546 22.35 5.99 -15.65
CA ARG A 546 22.15 6.58 -14.32
C ARG A 546 20.76 7.17 -14.04
N PHE A 547 20.09 7.69 -15.07
CA PHE A 547 18.73 8.27 -15.00
C PHE A 547 17.70 7.42 -15.77
N GLY A 548 17.82 6.09 -15.68
CA GLY A 548 16.95 5.15 -16.36
C GLY A 548 15.46 5.41 -16.13
N SER A 549 14.69 5.35 -17.22
CA SER A 549 13.23 5.49 -17.25
C SER A 549 12.53 4.62 -16.20
N ILE A 550 12.99 3.38 -16.01
CA ILE A 550 12.41 2.42 -15.06
C ILE A 550 12.46 2.94 -13.61
N LEU A 551 13.53 3.63 -13.22
CA LEU A 551 13.70 4.19 -11.87
C LEU A 551 12.83 5.43 -11.63
N TRP A 552 12.68 6.28 -12.65
CA TRP A 552 11.77 7.43 -12.55
C TRP A 552 10.30 7.01 -12.59
N MET A 553 9.96 5.98 -13.38
CA MET A 553 8.62 5.41 -13.43
C MET A 553 8.22 4.74 -12.10
N SER A 554 9.13 4.06 -11.40
CA SER A 554 8.83 3.53 -10.06
C SER A 554 8.61 4.65 -9.04
N GLY A 555 9.40 5.74 -9.13
CA GLY A 555 9.19 6.97 -8.37
C GLY A 555 7.82 7.61 -8.60
N LEU A 556 7.44 7.78 -9.86
CA LEU A 556 6.15 8.37 -10.26
C LEU A 556 4.96 7.52 -9.81
N LEU A 557 5.01 6.20 -10.03
CA LEU A 557 3.95 5.29 -9.61
C LEU A 557 3.80 5.24 -8.08
N ALA A 558 4.91 5.23 -7.33
CA ALA A 558 4.89 5.32 -5.87
C ALA A 558 4.29 6.65 -5.38
N PHE A 559 4.60 7.77 -6.06
CA PHE A 559 3.99 9.07 -5.75
C PHE A 559 2.48 9.05 -6.01
N VAL A 560 2.01 8.57 -7.17
CA VAL A 560 0.57 8.51 -7.51
C VAL A 560 -0.22 7.69 -6.48
N LEU A 561 0.31 6.54 -6.05
CA LEU A 561 -0.31 5.65 -5.06
C LEU A 561 -0.48 6.28 -3.66
N ILE A 562 0.38 7.24 -3.28
CA ILE A 562 0.25 7.99 -2.01
C ILE A 562 -0.54 9.28 -2.23
N PHE A 563 -0.27 9.99 -3.32
CA PHE A 563 -0.81 11.31 -3.58
C PHE A 563 -2.33 11.28 -3.69
N ILE A 564 -2.92 10.33 -4.44
CA ILE A 564 -4.37 10.24 -4.62
C ILE A 564 -5.13 10.14 -3.27
N PRO A 565 -4.87 9.15 -2.40
CA PRO A 565 -5.56 9.06 -1.11
C PRO A 565 -5.30 10.27 -0.19
N VAL A 566 -4.06 10.79 -0.15
CA VAL A 566 -3.73 11.95 0.70
C VAL A 566 -4.38 13.24 0.19
N PHE A 567 -4.39 13.47 -1.13
CA PHE A 567 -5.01 14.62 -1.75
C PHE A 567 -6.51 14.64 -1.50
N PHE A 568 -7.21 13.52 -1.73
CA PHE A 568 -8.64 13.44 -1.46
C PHE A 568 -8.96 13.57 0.04
N GLY A 569 -8.18 12.94 0.93
CA GLY A 569 -8.36 13.13 2.38
C GLY A 569 -8.15 14.58 2.81
N ALA A 570 -7.12 15.24 2.27
CA ALA A 570 -6.85 16.66 2.50
C ALA A 570 -7.96 17.55 1.93
N LEU A 571 -8.50 17.25 0.75
CA LEU A 571 -9.59 18.00 0.10
C LEU A 571 -10.89 17.92 0.89
N VAL A 572 -11.27 16.73 1.37
CA VAL A 572 -12.43 16.55 2.27
C VAL A 572 -12.21 17.31 3.58
N SER A 573 -11.02 17.23 4.17
CA SER A 573 -10.68 17.98 5.40
C SER A 573 -10.54 19.49 5.20
N TYR A 574 -10.24 19.95 3.98
CA TYR A 574 -10.13 21.36 3.59
C TYR A 574 -11.50 21.99 3.32
N THR A 575 -12.49 21.18 2.94
CA THR A 575 -13.87 21.61 2.71
C THR A 575 -14.77 21.41 3.95
N THR A 576 -14.19 21.07 5.11
CA THR A 576 -14.94 20.74 6.34
C THR A 576 -14.35 21.41 7.59
N PRO A 577 -15.16 22.04 8.47
CA PRO A 577 -16.55 22.48 8.25
C PRO A 577 -16.63 23.76 7.41
N GLN A 578 -15.48 24.38 7.12
CA GLN A 578 -15.33 25.56 6.28
C GLN A 578 -14.24 25.31 5.25
N VAL A 579 -14.33 25.99 4.10
CA VAL A 579 -13.28 26.00 3.08
C VAL A 579 -12.04 26.72 3.61
N GLY A 580 -10.99 25.96 3.92
CA GLY A 580 -9.73 26.47 4.42
C GLY A 580 -8.84 25.38 5.03
N PHE A 581 -7.54 25.67 5.20
CA PHE A 581 -6.65 24.72 5.87
C PHE A 581 -6.95 24.69 7.38
N SER A 582 -7.35 23.53 7.90
CA SER A 582 -7.53 23.24 9.32
C SER A 582 -6.36 22.43 9.87
N CYS A 583 -6.32 22.19 11.19
CA CYS A 583 -5.32 21.29 11.79
C CYS A 583 -5.32 19.90 11.13
N ARG A 584 -6.50 19.40 10.75
CA ARG A 584 -6.68 18.07 10.16
C ARG A 584 -6.14 18.05 8.73
N SER A 585 -6.60 18.93 7.85
CA SER A 585 -6.10 18.99 6.47
C SER A 585 -4.59 19.26 6.40
N LEU A 586 -4.07 20.13 7.29
CA LEU A 586 -2.64 20.42 7.37
C LEU A 586 -1.83 19.18 7.76
N THR A 587 -2.35 18.34 8.67
CA THR A 587 -1.69 17.08 9.05
C THR A 587 -1.62 16.12 7.86
N MET A 588 -2.68 16.01 7.06
CA MET A 588 -2.71 15.16 5.86
C MET A 588 -1.73 15.67 4.79
N LEU A 589 -1.73 16.98 4.52
CA LEU A 589 -0.82 17.60 3.56
C LEU A 589 0.64 17.50 4.00
N LEU A 590 0.95 17.73 5.27
CA LEU A 590 2.31 17.57 5.81
C LEU A 590 2.80 16.12 5.68
N TYR A 591 1.91 15.14 5.90
CA TYR A 591 2.22 13.73 5.62
C TYR A 591 2.49 13.48 4.11
N GLY A 592 1.66 14.01 3.21
CA GLY A 592 1.88 13.88 1.77
C GLY A 592 3.21 14.49 1.31
N MET A 593 3.53 15.69 1.80
CA MET A 593 4.77 16.39 1.51
C MET A 593 6.00 15.63 2.07
N ILE A 594 5.93 15.09 3.29
CA ILE A 594 7.05 14.34 3.85
C ILE A 594 7.26 12.99 3.15
N GLN A 595 6.18 12.35 2.65
CA GLN A 595 6.31 11.16 1.79
C GLN A 595 6.92 11.49 0.43
N LEU A 596 6.56 12.63 -0.18
CA LEU A 596 7.24 13.09 -1.41
C LEU A 596 8.73 13.32 -1.17
N VAL A 597 9.11 13.96 -0.06
CA VAL A 597 10.53 14.13 0.33
C VAL A 597 11.22 12.78 0.53
N LEU A 598 10.58 11.81 1.18
CA LEU A 598 11.13 10.46 1.35
C LEU A 598 11.28 9.70 0.02
N ILE A 599 10.34 9.86 -0.92
CA ILE A 599 10.46 9.33 -2.30
C ILE A 599 11.67 9.95 -3.01
N LEU A 600 11.80 11.27 -2.98
CA LEU A 600 12.92 11.99 -3.62
C LEU A 600 14.27 11.62 -3.00
N LEU A 601 14.35 11.51 -1.66
CA LEU A 601 15.54 11.03 -0.96
C LEU A 601 15.88 9.57 -1.32
N SER A 602 14.87 8.71 -1.48
CA SER A 602 15.06 7.32 -1.88
C SER A 602 15.56 7.20 -3.33
N LEU A 603 15.00 7.98 -4.26
CA LEU A 603 15.50 8.05 -5.64
C LEU A 603 16.93 8.60 -5.69
N ALA A 604 17.23 9.65 -4.90
CA ALA A 604 18.57 10.20 -4.77
C ALA A 604 19.58 9.17 -4.23
N ASP A 605 19.21 8.31 -3.28
CA ASP A 605 20.06 7.19 -2.82
C ASP A 605 20.43 6.24 -3.98
N MET A 606 19.43 5.84 -4.77
CA MET A 606 19.63 4.95 -5.91
C MET A 606 20.48 5.59 -7.03
N VAL A 607 20.41 6.90 -7.23
CA VAL A 607 21.13 7.63 -8.29
C VAL A 607 22.53 8.11 -7.86
N ILE A 608 22.73 8.45 -6.59
CA ILE A 608 23.96 9.07 -6.07
C ILE A 608 24.84 8.06 -5.36
N TRP A 609 24.31 7.29 -4.42
CA TRP A 609 25.13 6.41 -3.57
C TRP A 609 25.33 5.04 -4.20
N ARG A 610 24.29 4.46 -4.82
CA ARG A 610 24.31 3.09 -5.37
C ARG A 610 24.80 2.94 -6.81
N ARG A 611 25.00 4.05 -7.53
CA ARG A 611 25.55 4.04 -8.90
C ARG A 611 26.92 4.69 -8.97
N GLY A 612 27.81 4.11 -9.78
CA GLY A 612 29.16 4.59 -10.06
C GLY A 612 29.16 5.83 -10.94
N ALA A 613 30.36 6.38 -11.18
CA ALA A 613 30.54 7.49 -12.13
C ALA A 613 30.21 7.07 -13.58
N ASP A 614 30.42 5.79 -13.88
CA ASP A 614 30.02 5.08 -15.10
C ASP A 614 28.51 4.74 -15.17
N GLY A 615 27.76 4.99 -14.09
CA GLY A 615 26.34 4.68 -13.97
C GLY A 615 26.02 3.21 -13.65
N ARG A 616 27.02 2.33 -13.52
CA ARG A 616 26.84 0.92 -13.12
C ARG A 616 26.45 0.82 -11.65
N VAL A 617 25.87 -0.31 -11.24
CA VAL A 617 25.49 -0.54 -9.84
C VAL A 617 26.73 -0.91 -9.04
N ILE A 618 26.97 -0.19 -7.93
CA ILE A 618 28.12 -0.40 -7.05
C ILE A 618 27.90 -1.66 -6.19
N HIS A 619 28.95 -2.48 -6.04
CA HIS A 619 28.94 -3.66 -5.18
C HIS A 619 29.20 -3.30 -3.70
N GLU A 620 28.81 -4.19 -2.79
CA GLU A 620 28.65 -3.89 -1.34
C GLU A 620 29.85 -3.25 -0.58
N PRO A 621 31.14 -3.54 -0.83
CA PRO A 621 32.24 -2.94 -0.05
C PRO A 621 32.39 -1.41 -0.24
N ASP A 622 32.14 -0.89 -1.44
CA ASP A 622 32.40 0.52 -1.75
C ASP A 622 31.32 1.46 -1.18
N MET A 623 30.14 0.93 -0.84
CA MET A 623 29.05 1.74 -0.26
C MET A 623 29.41 2.30 1.12
N VAL A 624 30.17 1.55 1.91
CA VAL A 624 30.58 1.96 3.28
C VAL A 624 31.52 3.16 3.24
N GLN A 625 32.46 3.20 2.31
CA GLN A 625 33.38 4.33 2.16
C GLN A 625 32.65 5.62 1.73
N LYS A 626 31.56 5.48 0.96
CA LYS A 626 30.78 6.62 0.47
C LYS A 626 29.87 7.23 1.55
N SER A 627 29.40 6.44 2.52
CA SER A 627 28.55 6.95 3.62
C SER A 627 29.26 7.89 4.58
N ASP A 628 30.59 7.81 4.69
CA ASP A 628 31.39 8.66 5.58
C ASP A 628 31.63 10.09 5.03
N THR A 629 31.11 10.39 3.85
CA THR A 629 31.15 11.74 3.27
C THR A 629 30.09 12.66 3.90
N VAL A 630 30.35 13.98 3.91
CA VAL A 630 29.39 14.99 4.42
C VAL A 630 28.00 14.86 3.78
N GLY A 631 27.93 14.54 2.48
CA GLY A 631 26.67 14.29 1.79
C GLY A 631 25.90 13.09 2.34
N GLY A 632 26.60 12.04 2.79
CA GLY A 632 25.99 10.88 3.46
C GLY A 632 25.34 11.29 4.77
N TYR A 633 26.06 12.01 5.65
CA TYR A 633 25.53 12.52 6.91
C TYR A 633 24.31 13.44 6.73
N VAL A 634 24.34 14.34 5.74
CA VAL A 634 23.20 15.20 5.40
C VAL A 634 22.00 14.37 4.93
N TRP A 635 22.21 13.38 4.06
CA TRP A 635 21.14 12.50 3.58
C TRP A 635 20.52 11.67 4.72
N TYR A 636 21.33 11.03 5.57
CA TYR A 636 20.85 10.25 6.70
C TYR A 636 20.09 11.12 7.73
N SER A 637 20.55 12.35 7.96
CA SER A 637 19.87 13.31 8.83
C SER A 637 18.51 13.71 8.26
N ALA A 638 18.47 14.11 6.99
CA ALA A 638 17.22 14.48 6.31
C ALA A 638 16.22 13.32 6.25
N PHE A 639 16.69 12.11 5.94
CA PHE A 639 15.85 10.90 5.94
C PHE A 639 15.31 10.60 7.34
N THR A 640 16.16 10.64 8.38
CA THR A 640 15.74 10.36 9.76
C THR A 640 14.72 11.38 10.28
N VAL A 641 14.96 12.68 10.05
CA VAL A 641 14.01 13.74 10.41
C VAL A 641 12.68 13.57 9.66
N SER A 642 12.74 13.22 8.37
CA SER A 642 11.54 12.98 7.56
C SER A 642 10.74 11.77 8.04
N VAL A 643 11.40 10.68 8.43
CA VAL A 643 10.73 9.52 9.05
C VAL A 643 10.10 9.89 10.39
N LEU A 644 10.77 10.67 11.25
CA LEU A 644 10.22 11.11 12.53
C LEU A 644 8.98 12.01 12.35
N ILE A 645 9.02 12.97 11.44
CA ILE A 645 7.86 13.80 11.07
C ILE A 645 6.74 12.94 10.49
N SER A 646 7.07 11.91 9.71
CA SER A 646 6.10 10.97 9.14
C SER A 646 5.43 10.10 10.20
N VAL A 647 6.17 9.58 11.19
CA VAL A 647 5.60 8.88 12.36
C VAL A 647 4.65 9.81 13.13
N PHE A 648 5.08 11.05 13.40
CA PHE A 648 4.29 12.03 14.14
C PHE A 648 3.00 12.42 13.41
N THR A 649 3.07 12.75 12.13
CA THR A 649 1.88 13.15 11.34
C THR A 649 0.91 11.99 11.14
N SER A 650 1.41 10.76 10.97
CA SER A 650 0.57 9.61 10.64
C SER A 650 -0.01 8.90 11.87
N LEU A 651 0.83 8.48 12.82
CA LEU A 651 0.38 7.85 14.07
C LEU A 651 -0.08 8.90 15.09
N GLY A 652 0.69 9.97 15.29
CA GLY A 652 0.30 11.06 16.18
C GLY A 652 -1.00 11.72 15.69
N GLY A 653 -1.10 12.02 14.39
CA GLY A 653 -2.35 12.50 13.78
C GLY A 653 -3.52 11.53 13.97
N THR A 654 -3.31 10.21 13.83
CA THR A 654 -4.35 9.21 14.13
C THR A 654 -4.77 9.25 15.60
N VAL A 655 -3.82 9.28 16.53
CA VAL A 655 -4.10 9.35 17.97
C VAL A 655 -4.84 10.64 18.30
N PHE A 656 -4.45 11.78 17.74
CA PHE A 656 -5.12 13.07 17.92
C PHE A 656 -6.54 13.10 17.33
N MET A 657 -6.80 12.39 16.22
CA MET A 657 -8.16 12.18 15.70
C MET A 657 -8.99 11.33 16.66
N MET A 658 -8.49 10.17 17.07
CA MET A 658 -9.25 9.19 17.87
C MET A 658 -9.50 9.65 19.31
N ILE A 659 -8.57 10.41 19.89
CA ILE A 659 -8.74 11.05 21.21
C ILE A 659 -9.69 12.26 21.12
N GLY A 660 -9.77 12.92 19.97
CA GLY A 660 -10.55 14.16 19.81
C GLY A 660 -9.76 15.45 20.06
N LEU A 661 -8.42 15.39 20.10
CA LEU A 661 -7.55 16.58 20.33
C LEU A 661 -7.79 17.70 19.31
N TYR A 662 -8.12 17.35 18.06
CA TYR A 662 -8.49 18.32 17.01
C TYR A 662 -9.87 18.98 17.21
N SER A 663 -10.68 18.51 18.16
CA SER A 663 -11.94 19.17 18.55
C SER A 663 -11.62 20.28 19.55
N ASN A 664 -11.14 21.41 19.04
CA ASN A 664 -10.80 22.60 19.81
C ASN A 664 -10.98 23.88 18.97
N CYS A 665 -11.13 25.04 19.62
CA CYS A 665 -11.37 26.32 18.94
C CYS A 665 -10.32 26.70 17.88
N LEU A 666 -9.05 26.35 18.08
CA LEU A 666 -7.96 26.70 17.14
C LEU A 666 -8.02 25.86 15.87
N CYS A 667 -8.45 24.60 15.99
CA CYS A 667 -8.58 23.68 14.87
C CYS A 667 -9.90 23.81 14.09
N PHE A 668 -10.90 24.53 14.64
CA PHE A 668 -12.09 24.94 13.91
C PHE A 668 -11.88 26.21 13.07
N ILE A 669 -10.91 27.07 13.40
CA ILE A 669 -10.55 28.21 12.55
C ILE A 669 -9.47 27.85 11.52
N GLN A 670 -9.50 28.57 10.40
CA GLN A 670 -8.55 28.38 9.30
C GLN A 670 -7.14 28.83 9.69
N ALA A 671 -6.12 28.13 9.21
CA ALA A 671 -4.71 28.37 9.52
C ALA A 671 -4.22 29.78 9.18
N ARG A 672 -4.83 30.44 8.18
CA ARG A 672 -4.55 31.85 7.84
C ARG A 672 -4.77 32.81 9.01
N TYR A 673 -5.65 32.45 9.95
CA TYR A 673 -5.96 33.26 11.12
C TYR A 673 -5.11 32.89 12.35
N TRP A 674 -4.37 31.78 12.39
CA TRP A 674 -3.74 31.28 13.62
C TRP A 674 -2.79 32.28 14.29
N LEU A 675 -2.01 33.04 13.50
CA LEU A 675 -1.08 34.04 14.02
C LEU A 675 -1.77 35.32 14.55
N VAL A 676 -3.00 35.59 14.09
CA VAL A 676 -3.79 36.79 14.42
C VAL A 676 -5.09 36.48 15.16
N ALA A 677 -5.29 35.23 15.59
CA ALA A 677 -6.60 34.70 16.02
C ALA A 677 -7.22 35.44 17.21
N LEU A 678 -6.38 36.07 18.06
CA LEU A 678 -6.84 36.90 19.18
C LEU A 678 -7.26 38.32 18.77
N SER A 679 -6.68 38.84 17.68
CA SER A 679 -6.80 40.25 17.27
C SER A 679 -7.77 40.45 16.11
N ASP A 680 -7.91 39.45 15.23
CA ASP A 680 -8.78 39.52 14.06
C ASP A 680 -10.22 39.08 14.41
N PRO A 681 -11.22 39.97 14.34
CA PRO A 681 -12.62 39.60 14.58
C PRO A 681 -13.18 38.63 13.52
N ASN A 682 -12.51 38.47 12.37
CA ASN A 682 -12.91 37.55 11.31
C ASN A 682 -12.42 36.09 11.53
N ALA A 683 -11.70 35.82 12.62
CA ALA A 683 -11.36 34.46 13.04
C ALA A 683 -12.60 33.75 13.62
N LEU A 684 -13.55 33.39 12.76
CA LEU A 684 -14.87 32.88 13.14
C LEU A 684 -14.90 31.35 13.31
N VAL A 685 -15.54 30.88 14.37
CA VAL A 685 -15.88 29.47 14.64
C VAL A 685 -17.36 29.26 14.35
N PHE A 686 -17.70 28.26 13.55
CA PHE A 686 -19.05 27.96 13.12
C PHE A 686 -19.60 26.75 13.89
N TRP A 687 -20.84 26.86 14.36
CA TRP A 687 -21.44 25.93 15.31
C TRP A 687 -22.54 25.04 14.71
N ASN A 688 -23.08 25.45 13.56
CA ASN A 688 -24.18 24.78 12.89
C ASN A 688 -23.69 23.59 12.04
N GLY A 689 -24.48 22.52 12.01
CA GLY A 689 -24.32 21.40 11.08
C GLY A 689 -25.37 21.45 9.97
N ALA A 690 -25.09 20.82 8.82
CA ALA A 690 -26.03 20.72 7.70
C ALA A 690 -26.52 22.08 7.14
N THR A 691 -25.61 23.05 7.08
CA THR A 691 -25.84 24.38 6.49
C THR A 691 -25.82 24.31 4.97
N ASP A 692 -26.45 25.24 4.23
CA ASP A 692 -26.49 25.21 2.75
C ASP A 692 -25.09 25.02 2.13
N ALA A 693 -24.09 25.74 2.65
CA ALA A 693 -22.72 25.63 2.20
C ALA A 693 -22.11 24.25 2.52
N GLN A 694 -22.36 23.71 3.71
CA GLN A 694 -21.85 22.39 4.10
C GLN A 694 -22.51 21.26 3.28
N LEU A 695 -23.83 21.35 3.03
CA LEU A 695 -24.56 20.41 2.18
C LEU A 695 -24.00 20.45 0.75
N TYR A 696 -23.85 21.64 0.18
CA TYR A 696 -23.24 21.86 -1.14
C TYR A 696 -21.84 21.26 -1.26
N TYR A 697 -20.93 21.54 -0.31
CA TYR A 697 -19.57 20.96 -0.35
C TYR A 697 -19.57 19.45 -0.13
N SER A 698 -20.50 18.91 0.67
CA SER A 698 -20.58 17.48 0.93
C SER A 698 -21.00 16.66 -0.30
N MET A 699 -21.96 17.16 -1.07
CA MET A 699 -22.35 16.59 -2.35
C MET A 699 -21.27 16.79 -3.42
N THR A 700 -20.68 17.98 -3.51
CA THR A 700 -19.74 18.36 -4.58
C THR A 700 -18.37 17.70 -4.42
N TRP A 701 -17.89 17.53 -3.19
CA TRP A 701 -16.51 17.10 -2.94
C TRP A 701 -16.38 15.83 -2.11
N TRP A 702 -17.15 15.66 -1.02
CA TRP A 702 -16.91 14.54 -0.09
C TRP A 702 -17.29 13.19 -0.70
N PHE A 703 -18.52 13.08 -1.21
CA PHE A 703 -18.99 11.84 -1.84
C PHE A 703 -18.17 11.47 -3.09
N PRO A 704 -17.91 12.38 -4.07
CA PRO A 704 -17.07 12.06 -5.22
C PRO A 704 -15.63 11.67 -4.85
N ALA A 705 -15.01 12.33 -3.86
CA ALA A 705 -13.68 11.97 -3.38
C ALA A 705 -13.63 10.53 -2.83
N GLY A 706 -14.67 10.13 -2.08
CA GLY A 706 -14.84 8.76 -1.61
C GLY A 706 -14.97 7.76 -2.76
N VAL A 707 -15.90 8.00 -3.70
CA VAL A 707 -16.13 7.12 -4.85
C VAL A 707 -14.88 6.97 -5.73
N VAL A 708 -14.16 8.07 -6.01
CA VAL A 708 -12.93 8.04 -6.82
C VAL A 708 -11.84 7.24 -6.12
N ALA A 709 -11.65 7.39 -4.81
CA ALA A 709 -10.64 6.63 -4.07
C ALA A 709 -10.97 5.13 -3.98
N ALA A 710 -12.24 4.77 -3.76
CA ALA A 710 -12.70 3.38 -3.79
C ALA A 710 -12.45 2.75 -5.17
N THR A 711 -12.80 3.46 -6.25
CA THR A 711 -12.58 3.04 -7.63
C THR A 711 -11.09 2.88 -7.95
N PHE A 712 -10.26 3.82 -7.49
CA PHE A 712 -8.81 3.76 -7.64
C PHE A 712 -8.21 2.53 -6.93
N MET A 713 -8.62 2.24 -5.71
CA MET A 713 -8.18 1.06 -4.95
C MET A 713 -8.55 -0.25 -5.67
N VAL A 714 -9.77 -0.35 -6.23
CA VAL A 714 -10.20 -1.50 -7.04
C VAL A 714 -9.36 -1.62 -8.32
N LEU A 715 -9.10 -0.51 -9.01
CA LEU A 715 -8.27 -0.47 -10.21
C LEU A 715 -6.83 -0.93 -9.93
N VAL A 716 -6.20 -0.43 -8.86
CA VAL A 716 -4.84 -0.84 -8.48
C VAL A 716 -4.81 -2.32 -8.09
N ALA A 717 -5.83 -2.83 -7.39
CA ALA A 717 -5.94 -4.24 -7.05
C ALA A 717 -6.08 -5.13 -8.30
N TYR A 718 -6.92 -4.74 -9.26
CA TYR A 718 -7.09 -5.44 -10.53
C TYR A 718 -5.79 -5.45 -11.36
N LEU A 719 -5.16 -4.28 -11.52
CA LEU A 719 -3.89 -4.14 -12.25
C LEU A 719 -2.78 -4.97 -11.59
N GLY A 720 -2.69 -4.98 -10.25
CA GLY A 720 -1.73 -5.79 -9.51
C GLY A 720 -1.94 -7.30 -9.69
N TRP A 721 -3.20 -7.76 -9.66
CA TRP A 721 -3.55 -9.15 -9.94
C TRP A 721 -3.18 -9.55 -11.37
N TRP A 722 -3.62 -8.77 -12.36
CA TRP A 722 -3.34 -9.02 -13.78
C TRP A 722 -1.83 -9.04 -14.05
N TYR A 723 -1.10 -8.07 -13.49
CA TYR A 723 0.35 -7.96 -13.64
C TYR A 723 1.08 -9.17 -13.05
N GLN A 724 0.69 -9.65 -11.85
CA GLN A 724 1.28 -10.87 -11.28
C GLN A 724 1.02 -12.08 -12.19
N GLN A 725 -0.23 -12.28 -12.63
CA GLN A 725 -0.58 -13.43 -13.47
C GLN A 725 0.20 -13.43 -14.79
N HIS A 726 0.31 -12.27 -15.43
CA HIS A 726 1.08 -12.07 -16.66
C HIS A 726 2.58 -12.36 -16.47
N LEU A 727 3.17 -11.90 -15.35
CA LEU A 727 4.56 -12.21 -15.01
C LEU A 727 4.78 -13.69 -14.69
N ARG A 728 3.86 -14.34 -13.96
CA ARG A 728 3.94 -15.78 -13.66
C ARG A 728 3.84 -16.61 -14.94
N ALA A 729 2.86 -16.34 -15.80
CA ALA A 729 2.70 -17.02 -17.08
C ALA A 729 3.98 -16.94 -17.93
N ARG A 730 4.51 -15.72 -18.14
CA ARG A 730 5.80 -15.51 -18.82
C ARG A 730 6.96 -16.27 -18.18
N PHE A 731 7.01 -16.35 -16.85
CA PHE A 731 8.04 -17.11 -16.16
C PHE A 731 7.92 -18.62 -16.45
N HIS A 732 6.71 -19.21 -16.39
CA HIS A 732 6.50 -20.62 -16.73
C HIS A 732 6.85 -20.91 -18.19
N ASP A 733 6.47 -20.04 -19.12
CA ASP A 733 6.84 -20.15 -20.54
C ASP A 733 8.37 -20.19 -20.71
N LEU A 734 9.08 -19.25 -20.09
CA LEU A 734 10.55 -19.15 -20.15
C LEU A 734 11.27 -20.33 -19.48
N VAL A 735 10.72 -20.89 -18.40
CA VAL A 735 11.26 -22.12 -17.77
C VAL A 735 11.01 -23.34 -18.67
N SER A 736 9.83 -23.44 -19.30
CA SER A 736 9.49 -24.55 -20.19
C SER A 736 10.39 -24.57 -21.43
N GLY A 737 10.65 -23.40 -22.04
CA GLY A 737 11.48 -23.24 -23.24
C GLY A 737 12.98 -23.02 -23.00
N ILE A 738 13.50 -23.31 -21.79
CA ILE A 738 14.91 -23.06 -21.45
C ILE A 738 15.89 -23.93 -22.26
N ASP A 739 15.43 -25.11 -22.68
CA ASP A 739 16.11 -26.18 -23.42
C ASP A 739 15.80 -26.20 -24.92
N LEU A 740 14.89 -25.33 -25.38
CA LEU A 740 14.66 -25.06 -26.80
C LEU A 740 15.91 -24.41 -27.39
N LEU A 741 16.90 -25.25 -27.71
CA LEU A 741 17.87 -25.01 -28.74
C LEU A 741 17.12 -25.11 -30.06
N ASN A 742 16.99 -23.98 -30.75
CA ASN A 742 16.39 -23.93 -32.08
C ASN A 742 17.07 -24.97 -32.99
N GLU A 743 16.41 -26.13 -33.22
CA GLU A 743 16.97 -27.26 -33.97
C GLU A 743 17.43 -26.84 -35.36
N ASN A 744 16.77 -25.84 -35.95
CA ASN A 744 17.12 -25.29 -37.24
C ASN A 744 18.57 -24.78 -37.26
N HIS A 745 19.03 -24.18 -36.15
CA HIS A 745 20.39 -23.68 -36.02
C HIS A 745 21.41 -24.83 -35.86
N LEU A 746 21.00 -25.97 -35.28
CA LEU A 746 21.81 -27.20 -35.24
C LEU A 746 21.83 -27.90 -36.61
N LYS A 747 20.71 -27.94 -37.34
CA LYS A 747 20.62 -28.48 -38.70
C LYS A 747 21.48 -27.67 -39.68
N GLU A 748 21.41 -26.34 -39.59
CA GLU A 748 22.18 -25.39 -40.39
C GLU A 748 23.69 -25.43 -40.07
N SER A 749 24.07 -25.54 -38.78
CA SER A 749 25.49 -25.64 -38.38
C SER A 749 26.09 -27.04 -38.47
N ALA A 750 25.27 -28.09 -38.56
CA ALA A 750 25.71 -29.45 -38.91
C ALA A 750 26.10 -29.59 -40.38
N GLY A 751 25.87 -28.58 -41.22
CA GLY A 751 26.22 -28.61 -42.64
C GLY A 751 25.39 -29.59 -43.47
N ILE A 752 24.30 -30.13 -42.90
CA ILE A 752 23.35 -30.99 -43.62
C ILE A 752 22.57 -30.09 -44.57
N GLY A 753 23.12 -29.92 -45.77
CA GLY A 753 22.49 -29.18 -46.86
C GLY A 753 21.10 -29.76 -47.12
N SER A 754 20.12 -28.87 -47.30
CA SER A 754 18.72 -29.26 -47.54
C SER A 754 18.48 -30.15 -48.77
N ASP A 755 19.50 -30.34 -49.61
CA ASP A 755 19.49 -31.22 -50.77
C ASP A 755 19.75 -32.71 -50.43
N GLU A 756 20.46 -33.04 -49.34
CA GLU A 756 20.70 -34.44 -48.92
C GLU A 756 19.45 -35.08 -48.30
N LEU A 757 18.51 -34.27 -47.80
CA LEU A 757 17.20 -34.71 -47.29
C LEU A 757 16.12 -34.85 -48.38
N ARG A 758 16.48 -34.71 -49.67
CA ARG A 758 15.58 -34.98 -50.81
C ARG A 758 15.89 -36.29 -51.56
N SER A 759 16.94 -37.00 -51.16
CA SER A 759 17.29 -38.33 -51.72
C SER A 759 16.92 -39.50 -50.78
N PHE A 760 16.35 -39.21 -49.62
CA PHE A 760 15.67 -40.13 -48.71
C PHE A 760 14.16 -39.84 -48.72
#